data_AF-A0A812R3L5-F1
#
_entry.id   AF-A0A812R3L5-F1
#
_cell.length_a   1.000
_cell.length_b   1.000
_cell.length_c   1.000
_cell.angle_alpha   90.00
_cell.angle_beta   90.00
_cell.angle_gamma   90.00
#
_symmetry.space_group_name_H-M   'P 1'
#
loop_
_entity.id
_entity.type
_entity.pdbx_description
1 polymer ?
#
loop_
_entity_poly.entity_id
_entity_poly.type
_entity_poly.pdbx_seq_one_letter_code
_entity_poly.pdbx_strand_id
1 'polypeptide(L)'
;MNGIIHNCSHNNTGGLCVKEENDVFVDAFNYICRLFQIIRPKKLLYMAVDGCAPRAKMNQQRSRRFRAANDAREAREKAKEMGEDLSSPHFDSNCITPGTEFMAKLTTHLRYFICKKIQRIFAYSRQVTIVLSGPDTPGEGEHKIMDYIRASKEEEEEEEEEEEEKKVEDADEEEDENEAEEEEEQEEEEEEEEEEEEEEEEDPNQTKTPIGQEPCTAMTAEQLRAQLEATKTQVQAALRAKQELEAESQQALERQRLRRELEEQQEILRDVTQENSWEQAFREGVDADRDGSLANLSLNRIVPPAQAPELDGGSVHFGHRIVKGEYTWSLVAMSWLRTALRQELDSDVSSHDFFVDGYKFDFVYSPLGNPIEDVTDKPKFGSLAIRSYPPSPAASTAFRYSIFVKRQDGSFVQWGATKDVIRRGNAVEVCGPDVHVEGSPPSAIGIFGFWKSVRLKPESEVLRKQLNSGMQESMSKVIMVEDCNVATFKSFLKFLYTDKLPSIADLATEQGSQAEKEVGSRHSSQMEALWAVSHKYQVCSVLRQAHVFEATQLEKACLSCVKDNLAEVLKLQAYTDLLSKWPEIALKIQLFSAGVPETEAATILQDRFQLLHIALLREYMDLEFASNAAGGGFSYSLERVIDDFILFCILVGNDFLPCLPFAEIGESGLEYFFSAYKEHLKSSTADPWLTGGCGQINFKQLARFLKKYAEVEDGLLTAACDGGEWVLGKQRLVGPSEAPTPPEYTPDLPIEPPPTSELARVQWYEIKFGMDVDTHAGMQNQRKLFQSYLEGLHWVMRYYFRGPSEASWSWYYPYYHAPMAYDLAHYDKLPQPGIELEVGQPFRPFQQLMAVLPSSSKSLLPACFQWLFDSQ
;
A
#
# COMPACT_ATOMS: atom_id res chain seq x y z
N MET A 1 -11.73 16.97 -7.38
CA MET A 1 -12.16 17.63 -6.11
C MET A 1 -13.65 17.47 -5.80
N ASN A 2 -14.53 17.55 -6.80
CA ASN A 2 -15.99 17.53 -6.59
C ASN A 2 -16.50 16.33 -5.78
N GLY A 3 -15.97 15.12 -6.02
CA GLY A 3 -16.31 13.94 -5.21
C GLY A 3 -15.93 14.09 -3.72
N ILE A 4 -14.77 14.69 -3.41
CA ILE A 4 -14.35 14.95 -2.03
C ILE A 4 -15.33 15.90 -1.35
N ILE A 5 -15.69 17.01 -2.02
CA ILE A 5 -16.59 18.02 -1.47
C ILE A 5 -17.98 17.42 -1.22
N HIS A 6 -18.49 16.63 -2.18
CA HIS A 6 -19.76 15.92 -2.01
C HIS A 6 -19.72 14.99 -0.79
N ASN A 7 -18.68 14.16 -0.65
CA ASN A 7 -18.55 13.26 0.50
C ASN A 7 -18.47 14.02 1.82
N CYS A 8 -17.74 15.14 1.87
CA CYS A 8 -17.66 15.99 3.06
C CYS A 8 -18.98 16.71 3.39
N SER A 9 -19.86 16.88 2.41
CA SER A 9 -21.16 17.56 2.55
C SER A 9 -22.33 16.65 2.94
N HIS A 10 -22.17 15.33 2.94
CA HIS A 10 -23.24 14.39 3.29
C HIS A 10 -23.09 13.84 4.72
N ASN A 11 -24.21 13.49 5.36
CA ASN A 11 -24.23 12.81 6.66
C ASN A 11 -24.19 11.30 6.45
N ASN A 12 -23.21 10.62 7.05
CA ASN A 12 -23.02 9.15 6.93
C ASN A 12 -24.13 8.31 7.58
N THR A 13 -25.04 8.92 8.34
CA THR A 13 -26.07 8.23 9.13
C THR A 13 -27.47 8.27 8.53
N GLY A 14 -27.67 8.94 7.38
CA GLY A 14 -28.99 9.17 6.79
C GLY A 14 -29.81 10.19 7.60
N GLY A 15 -30.33 11.23 6.94
CA GLY A 15 -31.08 12.33 7.58
C GLY A 15 -30.75 13.69 6.96
N LEU A 16 -31.35 14.77 7.47
CA LEU A 16 -31.02 16.13 7.03
C LEU A 16 -29.54 16.44 7.32
N CYS A 17 -28.81 16.94 6.33
CA CYS A 17 -27.47 17.47 6.57
C CYS A 17 -27.57 18.83 7.26
N VAL A 18 -26.92 18.95 8.43
CA VAL A 18 -26.90 20.14 9.29
C VAL A 18 -25.49 20.74 9.39
N LYS A 19 -24.61 20.46 8.41
CA LYS A 19 -23.25 21.02 8.40
C LYS A 19 -23.26 22.46 7.92
N GLU A 20 -22.47 23.30 8.59
CA GLU A 20 -22.16 24.64 8.09
C GLU A 20 -21.14 24.56 6.94
N GLU A 21 -21.14 25.57 6.06
CA GLU A 21 -20.23 25.63 4.90
C GLU A 21 -18.75 25.49 5.31
N ASN A 22 -18.36 26.12 6.43
CA ASN A 22 -16.98 26.07 6.91
C ASN A 22 -16.55 24.67 7.36
N ASP A 23 -17.46 23.87 7.91
CA ASP A 23 -17.16 22.51 8.35
C ASP A 23 -16.86 21.63 7.13
N VAL A 24 -17.64 21.78 6.06
CA VAL A 24 -17.41 21.09 4.78
C VAL A 24 -16.02 21.43 4.21
N PHE A 25 -15.58 22.69 4.30
CA PHE A 25 -14.25 23.08 3.87
C PHE A 25 -13.13 22.47 4.71
N VAL A 26 -13.27 22.47 6.04
CA VAL A 26 -12.29 21.88 6.95
C VAL A 26 -12.16 20.38 6.68
N ASP A 27 -13.28 19.68 6.53
CA ASP A 27 -13.31 18.24 6.21
C ASP A 27 -12.63 17.96 4.88
N ALA A 28 -12.94 18.74 3.83
CA ALA A 28 -12.32 18.59 2.52
C ALA A 28 -10.80 18.80 2.59
N PHE A 29 -10.33 19.80 3.33
CA PHE A 29 -8.89 20.07 3.49
C PHE A 29 -8.16 18.97 4.26
N ASN A 30 -8.80 18.42 5.30
CA ASN A 30 -8.27 17.27 6.03
C ASN A 30 -8.19 16.04 5.12
N TYR A 31 -9.19 15.82 4.27
CA TYR A 31 -9.19 14.74 3.29
C TYR A 31 -8.04 14.88 2.27
N ILE A 32 -7.80 16.09 1.74
CA ILE A 32 -6.68 16.36 0.82
C ILE A 32 -5.33 16.09 1.51
N CYS A 33 -5.14 16.59 2.73
CA CYS A 33 -3.92 16.32 3.51
C CYS A 33 -3.68 14.82 3.65
N ARG A 34 -4.74 14.06 3.94
CA ARG A 34 -4.68 12.60 4.08
C ARG A 34 -4.28 11.93 2.77
N LEU A 35 -4.93 12.24 1.66
CA LEU A 35 -4.58 11.69 0.35
C LEU A 35 -3.12 11.97 -0.01
N PHE A 36 -2.67 13.20 0.21
CA PHE A 36 -1.28 13.56 -0.07
C PHE A 36 -0.30 12.73 0.77
N GLN A 37 -0.57 12.53 2.07
CA GLN A 37 0.28 11.74 2.96
C GLN A 37 0.34 10.28 2.55
N ILE A 38 -0.77 9.72 2.05
CA ILE A 38 -0.84 8.33 1.58
C ILE A 38 -0.07 8.19 0.25
N ILE A 39 -0.35 9.06 -0.72
CA ILE A 39 0.16 8.94 -2.09
C ILE A 39 1.62 9.40 -2.20
N ARG A 40 2.02 10.44 -1.45
CA ARG A 40 3.37 11.03 -1.44
C ARG A 40 3.89 11.39 -2.84
N PRO A 41 3.23 12.32 -3.56
CA PRO A 41 3.66 12.73 -4.89
C PRO A 41 5.08 13.32 -4.85
N LYS A 42 5.89 13.02 -5.88
CA LYS A 42 7.31 13.42 -5.94
C LYS A 42 7.58 14.67 -6.78
N LYS A 43 6.80 14.91 -7.83
CA LYS A 43 6.99 16.01 -8.80
C LYS A 43 5.83 17.00 -8.80
N LEU A 44 4.59 16.49 -8.91
CA LEU A 44 3.40 17.31 -9.14
C LEU A 44 2.23 16.88 -8.25
N LEU A 45 1.50 17.86 -7.72
CA LEU A 45 0.14 17.73 -7.21
C LEU A 45 -0.79 18.62 -8.04
N TYR A 46 -1.61 18.01 -8.88
CA TYR A 46 -2.62 18.71 -9.67
C TYR A 46 -4.01 18.54 -9.02
N MET A 47 -4.67 19.65 -8.69
CA MET A 47 -6.00 19.68 -8.09
C MET A 47 -6.98 20.40 -9.01
N ALA A 48 -8.00 19.68 -9.48
CA ALA A 48 -9.04 20.22 -10.35
C ALA A 48 -10.41 20.25 -9.67
N VAL A 49 -11.08 21.40 -9.76
CA VAL A 49 -12.47 21.65 -9.38
C VAL A 49 -13.28 21.87 -10.66
N ASP A 50 -14.48 21.31 -10.76
CA ASP A 50 -15.31 21.45 -11.97
C ASP A 50 -15.65 22.93 -12.20
N GLY A 51 -15.52 23.36 -13.46
CA GLY A 51 -16.04 24.62 -13.96
C GLY A 51 -17.26 24.39 -14.85
N CYS A 52 -17.53 25.36 -15.73
CA CYS A 52 -18.70 25.28 -16.62
C CYS A 52 -18.56 24.10 -17.58
N ALA A 53 -19.54 23.21 -17.62
CA ALA A 53 -19.53 21.96 -18.37
C ALA A 53 -20.13 22.16 -19.78
N PRO A 54 -19.79 21.29 -20.75
CA PRO A 54 -20.46 21.31 -22.06
C PRO A 54 -21.94 20.98 -21.95
N ARG A 55 -22.75 21.46 -22.91
CA ARG A 55 -24.21 21.26 -22.92
C ARG A 55 -24.61 19.77 -22.88
N ALA A 56 -23.83 18.89 -23.49
CA ALA A 56 -24.01 17.45 -23.43
C ALA A 56 -24.13 16.93 -21.98
N LYS A 57 -23.39 17.51 -21.03
CA LYS A 57 -23.46 17.14 -19.60
C LYS A 57 -24.54 17.88 -18.81
N MET A 58 -24.97 19.05 -19.28
CA MET A 58 -25.86 19.93 -18.52
C MET A 58 -27.21 19.28 -18.22
N ASN A 59 -27.75 18.46 -19.13
CA ASN A 59 -29.00 17.71 -18.88
C ASN A 59 -28.83 16.73 -17.72
N GLN A 60 -27.74 15.96 -17.70
CA GLN A 60 -27.41 15.02 -16.63
C GLN A 60 -27.20 15.74 -15.29
N GLN A 61 -26.50 16.89 -15.30
CA GLN A 61 -26.36 17.75 -14.12
C GLN A 61 -27.71 18.26 -13.62
N ARG A 62 -28.53 18.86 -14.49
CA ARG A 62 -29.87 19.37 -14.17
C ARG A 62 -30.69 18.29 -13.48
N SER A 63 -30.77 17.13 -14.13
CA SER A 63 -31.42 15.93 -13.62
C SER A 63 -30.96 15.51 -12.21
N ARG A 64 -29.66 15.57 -11.92
CA ARG A 64 -29.13 15.33 -10.56
C ARG A 64 -29.53 16.42 -9.56
N ARG A 65 -29.51 17.71 -9.94
CA ARG A 65 -29.87 18.82 -9.05
C ARG A 65 -31.35 18.81 -8.65
N PHE A 66 -32.23 18.48 -9.60
CA PHE A 66 -33.66 18.34 -9.33
C PHE A 66 -33.96 17.13 -8.43
N ARG A 67 -33.28 15.99 -8.63
CA ARG A 67 -33.38 14.85 -7.69
C ARG A 67 -32.91 15.23 -6.30
N ALA A 68 -31.73 15.83 -6.16
CA ALA A 68 -31.20 16.25 -4.86
C ALA A 68 -32.16 17.21 -4.13
N ALA A 69 -32.78 18.15 -4.84
CA ALA A 69 -33.78 19.04 -4.27
C ALA A 69 -35.07 18.29 -3.84
N ASN A 70 -35.53 17.32 -4.63
CA ASN A 70 -36.69 16.50 -4.27
C ASN A 70 -36.39 15.60 -3.07
N ASP A 71 -35.24 14.95 -3.04
CA ASP A 71 -34.80 14.09 -1.93
C ASP A 71 -34.65 14.91 -0.64
N ALA A 72 -34.11 16.13 -0.73
CA ALA A 72 -34.03 17.05 0.41
C ALA A 72 -35.42 17.48 0.91
N ARG A 73 -36.38 17.72 0.00
CA ARG A 73 -37.77 18.02 0.35
C ARG A 73 -38.43 16.84 1.07
N GLU A 74 -38.29 15.63 0.53
CA GLU A 74 -38.85 14.41 1.14
C GLU A 74 -38.21 14.10 2.49
N ALA A 75 -36.90 14.28 2.63
CA ALA A 75 -36.21 14.12 3.91
C ALA A 75 -36.72 15.12 4.95
N ARG A 76 -36.99 16.37 4.54
CA ARG A 76 -37.54 17.41 5.42
C ARG A 76 -38.98 17.13 5.84
N GLU A 77 -39.80 16.61 4.93
CA GLU A 77 -41.16 16.18 5.23
C GLU A 77 -41.15 15.02 6.24
N LYS A 78 -40.30 14.02 6.05
CA LYS A 78 -40.12 12.91 7.02
C LYS A 78 -39.63 13.38 8.38
N ALA A 79 -38.64 14.27 8.43
CA ALA A 79 -38.15 14.86 9.69
C ALA A 79 -39.26 15.62 10.43
N LYS A 80 -40.12 16.34 9.69
CA LYS A 80 -41.30 17.03 10.26
C LYS A 80 -42.30 16.05 10.87
N GLU A 81 -42.57 14.93 10.19
CA GLU A 81 -43.47 13.88 10.68
C GLU A 81 -42.92 13.18 11.94
N MET A 82 -41.59 13.04 12.02
CA MET A 82 -40.90 12.47 13.19
C MET A 82 -40.76 13.46 14.36
N GLY A 83 -41.23 14.71 14.20
CA GLY A 83 -41.17 15.74 15.25
C GLY A 83 -39.76 16.28 15.50
N GLU A 84 -38.84 16.14 14.53
CA GLU A 84 -37.48 16.67 14.61
C GLU A 84 -37.47 18.20 14.46
N ASP A 85 -36.49 18.86 15.08
CA ASP A 85 -36.34 20.30 15.01
C ASP A 85 -35.79 20.73 13.63
N LEU A 86 -36.63 21.44 12.87
CA LEU A 86 -36.31 21.99 11.55
C LEU A 86 -35.74 23.42 11.59
N SER A 87 -35.38 23.93 12.77
CA SER A 87 -34.87 25.28 12.96
C SER A 87 -33.47 25.49 12.38
N SER A 88 -32.66 24.42 12.28
CA SER A 88 -31.28 24.51 11.82
C SER A 88 -31.20 24.64 10.28
N PRO A 89 -30.33 25.52 9.75
CA PRO A 89 -30.16 25.70 8.32
C PRO A 89 -29.66 24.40 7.66
N HIS A 90 -30.32 23.98 6.58
CA HIS A 90 -29.93 22.82 5.80
C HIS A 90 -28.88 23.18 4.76
N PHE A 91 -27.86 22.34 4.61
CA PHE A 91 -26.86 22.47 3.55
C PHE A 91 -27.44 22.06 2.18
N ASP A 92 -27.72 23.03 1.31
CA ASP A 92 -28.15 22.75 -0.07
C ASP A 92 -26.96 22.33 -0.94
N SER A 93 -26.82 21.03 -1.16
CA SER A 93 -25.75 20.44 -1.99
C SER A 93 -25.72 20.93 -3.45
N ASN A 94 -26.80 21.56 -3.95
CA ASN A 94 -26.80 22.20 -5.27
C ASN A 94 -25.84 23.39 -5.33
N CYS A 95 -25.39 23.92 -4.18
CA CYS A 95 -24.35 24.95 -4.12
C CYS A 95 -23.00 24.49 -4.68
N ILE A 96 -22.76 23.17 -4.81
CA ILE A 96 -21.58 22.58 -5.45
C ILE A 96 -21.75 22.62 -6.98
N THR A 97 -21.90 23.83 -7.51
CA THR A 97 -22.06 24.14 -8.94
C THR A 97 -21.29 25.42 -9.26
N PRO A 98 -20.54 25.50 -10.37
CA PRO A 98 -19.78 26.69 -10.73
C PRO A 98 -20.64 27.95 -10.77
N GLY A 99 -20.09 29.07 -10.28
CA GLY A 99 -20.78 30.37 -10.23
C GLY A 99 -21.55 30.65 -8.93
N THR A 100 -21.67 29.68 -8.02
CA THR A 100 -22.26 29.93 -6.69
C THR A 100 -21.27 30.64 -5.77
N GLU A 101 -21.79 31.32 -4.75
CA GLU A 101 -20.97 31.95 -3.71
C GLU A 101 -20.11 30.92 -2.96
N PHE A 102 -20.67 29.73 -2.69
CA PHE A 102 -19.97 28.61 -2.08
C PHE A 102 -18.70 28.22 -2.86
N MET A 103 -18.79 28.07 -4.18
CA MET A 103 -17.63 27.68 -5.01
C MET A 103 -16.57 28.78 -5.09
N ALA A 104 -16.97 30.06 -5.04
CA ALA A 104 -16.05 31.19 -4.96
C ALA A 104 -15.29 31.22 -3.62
N LYS A 105 -16.01 31.00 -2.51
CA LYS A 105 -15.41 30.88 -1.17
C LYS A 105 -14.49 29.68 -1.08
N LEU A 106 -14.92 28.51 -1.54
CA LEU A 106 -14.12 27.29 -1.59
C LEU A 106 -12.77 27.54 -2.29
N THR A 107 -12.78 28.17 -3.46
CA THR A 107 -11.56 28.47 -4.23
C THR A 107 -10.61 29.37 -3.44
N THR A 108 -11.15 30.40 -2.78
CA THR A 108 -10.38 31.31 -1.93
C THR A 108 -9.74 30.57 -0.75
N HIS A 109 -10.52 29.70 -0.09
CA HIS A 109 -10.04 28.93 1.06
C HIS A 109 -9.03 27.85 0.65
N LEU A 110 -9.21 27.20 -0.51
CA LEU A 110 -8.23 26.26 -1.07
C LEU A 110 -6.90 26.94 -1.35
N ARG A 111 -6.91 28.12 -2.00
CA ARG A 111 -5.68 28.90 -2.24
C ARG A 111 -4.97 29.22 -0.92
N TYR A 112 -5.71 29.71 0.08
CA TYR A 112 -5.16 29.96 1.42
C TYR A 112 -4.58 28.70 2.07
N PHE A 113 -5.32 27.59 2.03
CA PHE A 113 -4.92 26.29 2.58
C PHE A 113 -3.62 25.79 1.95
N ILE A 114 -3.49 25.87 0.62
CA ILE A 114 -2.27 25.49 -0.11
C ILE A 114 -1.08 26.34 0.35
N CYS A 115 -1.22 27.67 0.31
CA CYS A 115 -0.15 28.59 0.70
C CYS A 115 0.25 28.48 2.19
N LYS A 116 -0.68 28.17 3.09
CA LYS A 116 -0.40 28.17 4.55
C LYS A 116 -0.07 26.81 5.11
N LYS A 117 -0.86 25.78 4.79
CA LYS A 117 -0.69 24.43 5.32
C LYS A 117 0.19 23.60 4.41
N ILE A 118 -0.03 23.62 3.09
CA ILE A 118 0.76 22.78 2.18
C ILE A 118 2.21 23.29 2.03
N GLN A 119 2.47 24.59 2.11
CA GLN A 119 3.88 25.01 2.11
C GLN A 119 4.61 24.71 3.44
N ARG A 120 3.90 24.71 4.59
CA ARG A 120 4.53 24.51 5.91
C ARG A 120 4.67 23.05 6.33
N ILE A 121 3.66 22.22 6.07
CA ILE A 121 3.67 20.80 6.39
C ILE A 121 4.68 20.06 5.48
N PHE A 122 4.94 20.61 4.29
CA PHE A 122 5.67 19.93 3.22
C PHE A 122 7.00 20.61 2.86
N ALA A 123 7.42 21.63 3.63
CA ALA A 123 8.75 22.26 3.52
C ALA A 123 9.93 21.28 3.70
N TYR A 124 9.68 20.08 4.24
CA TYR A 124 10.65 19.00 4.36
C TYR A 124 10.65 18.02 3.16
N SER A 125 9.61 18.00 2.32
CA SER A 125 9.53 17.14 1.13
C SER A 125 9.87 17.94 -0.13
N ARG A 126 11.05 17.65 -0.69
CA ARG A 126 11.54 17.93 -2.06
C ARG A 126 10.52 18.55 -3.03
N GLN A 127 10.82 19.73 -3.58
CA GLN A 127 10.29 20.37 -4.81
C GLN A 127 9.03 19.73 -5.48
N VAL A 128 7.87 19.71 -4.81
CA VAL A 128 6.60 19.34 -5.47
C VAL A 128 5.90 20.59 -5.98
N THR A 129 5.66 20.66 -7.29
CA THR A 129 4.85 21.71 -7.92
C THR A 129 3.37 21.47 -7.61
N ILE A 130 2.64 22.52 -7.23
CA ILE A 130 1.21 22.42 -6.92
C ILE A 130 0.44 23.28 -7.91
N VAL A 131 -0.46 22.64 -8.66
CA VAL A 131 -1.35 23.31 -9.62
C VAL A 131 -2.78 23.20 -9.11
N LEU A 132 -3.47 24.33 -8.99
CA LEU A 132 -4.90 24.39 -8.65
C LEU A 132 -5.66 24.96 -9.84
N SER A 133 -6.47 24.13 -10.48
CA SER A 133 -7.43 24.56 -11.49
C SER A 133 -8.82 24.69 -10.87
N GLY A 134 -9.26 25.93 -10.67
CA GLY A 134 -10.52 26.27 -10.03
C GLY A 134 -11.76 26.18 -10.93
N PRO A 135 -12.94 26.52 -10.39
CA PRO A 135 -14.22 26.55 -11.12
C PRO A 135 -14.34 27.72 -12.11
N ASP A 136 -13.39 28.67 -12.07
CA ASP A 136 -13.22 29.78 -13.00
C ASP A 136 -12.75 29.32 -14.38
N THR A 137 -11.99 28.24 -14.46
CA THR A 137 -11.64 27.58 -15.73
C THR A 137 -12.82 26.72 -16.21
N PRO A 138 -13.32 26.87 -17.45
CA PRO A 138 -14.34 25.99 -18.00
C PRO A 138 -13.88 24.53 -18.09
N GLY A 139 -14.83 23.61 -18.19
CA GLY A 139 -14.59 22.17 -18.26
C GLY A 139 -14.69 21.47 -16.92
N GLU A 140 -14.76 20.14 -16.99
CA GLU A 140 -14.85 19.27 -15.83
C GLU A 140 -13.49 18.98 -15.24
N GLY A 141 -13.41 18.70 -13.94
CA GLY A 141 -12.14 18.48 -13.27
C GLY A 141 -11.33 17.34 -13.90
N GLU A 142 -11.99 16.26 -14.33
CA GLU A 142 -11.33 15.14 -15.01
C GLU A 142 -10.75 15.54 -16.38
N HIS A 143 -11.46 16.36 -17.16
CA HIS A 143 -10.96 16.83 -18.45
C HIS A 143 -9.84 17.86 -18.32
N LYS A 144 -9.88 18.73 -17.31
CA LYS A 144 -8.76 19.64 -17.01
C LYS A 144 -7.50 18.88 -16.60
N ILE A 145 -7.64 17.70 -16.00
CA ILE A 145 -6.51 16.81 -15.70
C ILE A 145 -6.01 16.17 -17.00
N MET A 146 -6.90 15.63 -17.82
CA MET A 146 -6.52 14.99 -19.09
C MET A 146 -5.89 15.96 -20.08
N ASP A 147 -6.40 17.20 -20.17
CA ASP A 147 -5.81 18.27 -20.99
C ASP A 147 -4.38 18.58 -20.53
N TYR A 148 -4.14 18.67 -19.22
CA TYR A 148 -2.80 18.88 -18.67
C TYR A 148 -1.87 17.71 -18.98
N ILE A 149 -2.34 16.46 -18.86
CA ILE A 149 -1.55 15.26 -19.17
C ILE A 149 -1.15 15.24 -20.66
N ARG A 150 -2.06 15.60 -21.57
CA ARG A 150 -1.75 15.67 -23.01
C ARG A 150 -0.70 16.74 -23.30
N ALA A 151 -0.93 17.96 -22.84
CA ALA A 151 0.00 19.06 -23.04
C ALA A 151 1.40 18.74 -22.47
N SER A 152 1.47 18.11 -21.29
CA SER A 152 2.76 17.72 -20.71
C SER A 152 3.49 16.66 -21.55
N LYS A 153 2.76 15.76 -22.21
CA LYS A 153 3.37 14.75 -23.09
C LYS A 153 3.83 15.33 -24.41
N GLU A 154 3.04 16.25 -24.99
CA GLU A 154 3.42 16.99 -26.19
C GLU A 154 4.70 17.80 -25.93
N GLU A 155 4.78 18.49 -24.78
CA GLU A 155 6.01 19.20 -24.35
C GLU A 155 7.20 18.24 -24.15
N GLU A 156 7.01 17.09 -23.52
CA GLU A 156 8.08 16.07 -23.34
C GLU A 156 8.57 15.51 -24.69
N GLU A 157 7.66 15.26 -25.65
CA GLU A 157 8.00 14.76 -26.99
C GLU A 157 8.75 15.83 -27.82
N GLU A 158 8.31 17.10 -27.76
CA GLU A 158 9.01 18.22 -28.41
C GLU A 158 10.43 18.43 -27.84
N GLU A 159 10.60 18.31 -26.51
CA GLU A 159 11.92 18.40 -25.86
C GLU A 159 12.86 17.25 -26.28
N GLU A 160 12.35 16.02 -26.41
CA GLU A 160 13.14 14.87 -26.87
C GLU A 160 13.57 15.02 -28.34
N GLU A 161 12.69 15.51 -29.22
CA GLU A 161 13.01 15.79 -30.63
C GLU A 161 14.10 16.88 -30.75
N GLU A 162 14.00 17.97 -29.98
CA GLU A 162 15.03 19.02 -29.96
C GLU A 162 16.39 18.53 -29.42
N GLU A 163 16.41 17.59 -28.46
CA GLU A 163 17.65 16.99 -27.96
C GLU A 163 18.29 16.03 -28.98
N GLU A 164 17.49 15.30 -29.77
CA GLU A 164 17.99 14.46 -30.85
C GLU A 164 18.56 15.30 -31.99
N GLU A 165 17.89 16.39 -32.38
CA GLU A 165 18.40 17.31 -33.41
C GLU A 165 19.75 17.93 -33.00
N LYS A 166 19.88 18.39 -31.75
CA LYS A 166 21.17 18.92 -31.24
C LYS A 166 22.30 17.90 -31.23
N LYS A 167 22.01 16.63 -30.92
CA LYS A 167 23.04 15.58 -30.96
C LYS A 167 23.53 15.29 -32.37
N VAL A 168 22.69 15.49 -33.37
CA VAL A 168 23.10 15.36 -34.78
C VAL A 168 23.96 16.56 -35.18
N GLU A 169 23.55 17.79 -34.82
CA GLU A 169 24.34 18.99 -35.07
C GLU A 169 25.72 18.95 -34.38
N ASP A 170 25.78 18.56 -33.09
CA ASP A 170 27.04 18.44 -32.35
C ASP A 170 27.96 17.34 -32.95
N ALA A 171 27.39 16.28 -33.54
CA ALA A 171 28.17 15.21 -34.17
C ALA A 171 28.73 15.62 -35.54
N ASP A 172 27.96 16.40 -36.31
CA ASP A 172 28.42 16.97 -37.58
C ASP A 172 29.55 18.00 -37.33
N GLU A 173 29.45 18.82 -36.26
CA GLU A 173 30.54 19.75 -35.86
C GLU A 173 31.81 19.02 -35.39
N GLU A 174 31.70 17.90 -34.66
CA GLU A 174 32.87 17.09 -34.28
C GLU A 174 33.52 16.39 -35.50
N GLU A 175 32.76 15.97 -36.52
CA GLU A 175 33.35 15.45 -37.76
C GLU A 175 34.10 16.54 -38.55
N ASP A 176 33.53 17.74 -38.66
CA ASP A 176 34.18 18.89 -39.32
C ASP A 176 35.48 19.33 -38.59
N GLU A 177 35.50 19.30 -37.24
CA GLU A 177 36.73 19.61 -36.47
C GLU A 177 37.81 18.54 -36.64
N ASN A 178 37.44 17.25 -36.69
CA ASN A 178 38.41 16.18 -36.92
C ASN A 178 38.99 16.20 -38.35
N GLU A 179 38.17 16.53 -39.37
CA GLU A 179 38.67 16.71 -40.74
C GLU A 179 39.65 17.89 -40.82
N ALA A 180 39.41 18.97 -40.08
CA ALA A 180 40.32 20.13 -40.03
C ALA A 180 41.65 19.80 -39.30
N GLU A 181 41.62 19.02 -38.21
CA GLU A 181 42.83 18.56 -37.53
C GLU A 181 43.66 17.60 -38.41
N GLU A 182 43.01 16.71 -39.19
CA GLU A 182 43.71 15.84 -40.14
C GLU A 182 44.33 16.61 -41.33
N GLU A 183 43.73 17.74 -41.75
CA GLU A 183 44.32 18.64 -42.74
C GLU A 183 45.52 19.42 -42.17
N GLU A 184 45.44 19.92 -40.92
CA GLU A 184 46.58 20.58 -40.25
C GLU A 184 47.76 19.61 -39.99
N GLU A 185 47.50 18.36 -39.57
CA GLU A 185 48.56 17.35 -39.40
C GLU A 185 49.24 16.98 -40.73
N GLN A 186 48.50 16.97 -41.85
CA GLN A 186 49.08 16.76 -43.18
C GLN A 186 49.93 17.95 -43.66
N GLU A 187 49.53 19.19 -43.35
CA GLU A 187 50.35 20.37 -43.63
C GLU A 187 51.62 20.40 -42.75
N GLU A 188 51.55 19.99 -41.47
CA GLU A 188 52.73 19.88 -40.60
C GLU A 188 53.68 18.74 -41.03
N GLU A 189 53.17 17.58 -41.49
CA GLU A 189 54.02 16.50 -42.03
C GLU A 189 54.70 16.92 -43.36
N GLU A 190 54.03 17.71 -44.21
CA GLU A 190 54.66 18.27 -45.42
C GLU A 190 55.72 19.34 -45.07
N GLU A 191 55.53 20.15 -44.03
CA GLU A 191 56.54 21.10 -43.54
C GLU A 191 57.72 20.38 -42.84
N GLU A 192 57.50 19.29 -42.08
CA GLU A 192 58.56 18.49 -41.46
C GLU A 192 59.38 17.70 -42.50
N GLU A 193 58.78 17.21 -43.60
CA GLU A 193 59.54 16.62 -44.72
C GLU A 193 60.38 17.66 -45.47
N GLU A 194 59.97 18.93 -45.50
CA GLU A 194 60.79 20.04 -46.04
C GLU A 194 61.90 20.50 -45.08
N GLU A 195 61.72 20.40 -43.75
CA GLU A 195 62.74 20.73 -42.76
C GLU A 195 63.78 19.59 -42.53
N GLU A 196 63.45 18.32 -42.76
CA GLU A 196 64.41 17.20 -42.63
C GLU A 196 65.45 17.09 -43.77
N GLU A 197 65.36 17.89 -44.84
CA GLU A 197 66.43 18.03 -45.84
C GLU A 197 67.49 19.10 -45.49
N GLU A 198 67.31 19.90 -44.42
CA GLU A 198 68.29 20.92 -44.01
C GLU A 198 68.89 20.67 -42.61
N GLU A 199 70.12 20.15 -42.64
CA GLU A 199 71.25 20.52 -41.77
C GLU A 199 71.44 19.83 -40.40
N GLU A 200 72.41 18.91 -40.42
CA GLU A 200 73.42 18.69 -39.38
C GLU A 200 74.05 20.02 -38.90
N GLU A 201 74.11 20.29 -37.58
CA GLU A 201 75.33 20.60 -36.79
C GLU A 201 75.10 21.36 -35.45
N GLU A 202 75.74 20.82 -34.40
CA GLU A 202 76.46 21.44 -33.25
C GLU A 202 75.81 22.41 -32.21
N ASP A 203 75.72 21.91 -30.96
CA ASP A 203 76.36 22.34 -29.67
C ASP A 203 76.35 23.84 -29.19
N PRO A 204 76.67 24.18 -27.92
CA PRO A 204 75.74 24.82 -26.99
C PRO A 204 76.27 26.20 -26.49
N ASN A 205 75.64 26.76 -25.43
CA ASN A 205 76.30 27.41 -24.28
C ASN A 205 75.77 28.81 -23.83
N GLN A 206 75.24 28.83 -22.59
CA GLN A 206 75.47 29.78 -21.49
C GLN A 206 74.99 31.27 -21.49
N THR A 207 74.09 31.53 -20.52
CA THR A 207 74.19 32.50 -19.38
C THR A 207 73.69 33.96 -19.44
N LYS A 208 73.00 34.30 -18.33
CA LYS A 208 73.03 35.52 -17.47
C LYS A 208 71.86 36.54 -17.51
N THR A 209 71.26 36.67 -16.33
CA THR A 209 70.44 37.72 -15.63
C THR A 209 71.07 39.14 -15.64
N PRO A 210 70.49 40.23 -15.03
CA PRO A 210 69.13 40.54 -14.49
C PRO A 210 68.61 42.03 -14.66
N ILE A 211 67.49 42.36 -13.97
CA ILE A 211 67.08 43.64 -13.31
C ILE A 211 66.09 44.59 -14.02
N GLY A 212 64.91 44.81 -13.41
CA GLY A 212 64.29 46.15 -13.31
C GLY A 212 62.76 46.29 -13.18
N GLN A 213 62.28 46.52 -11.95
CA GLN A 213 61.15 47.41 -11.55
C GLN A 213 59.68 46.92 -11.55
N GLU A 214 59.09 46.88 -10.33
CA GLU A 214 57.66 46.78 -9.93
C GLU A 214 56.84 48.03 -10.36
N PRO A 215 55.47 48.06 -10.48
CA PRO A 215 54.51 47.43 -9.54
C PRO A 215 53.12 46.95 -10.10
N CYS A 216 52.29 46.41 -9.18
CA CYS A 216 50.86 46.07 -9.28
C CYS A 216 50.53 44.63 -9.70
N THR A 217 50.25 43.79 -8.69
CA THR A 217 50.10 42.33 -8.78
C THR A 217 48.81 41.90 -9.47
N ALA A 218 48.89 41.70 -10.78
CA ALA A 218 48.05 40.75 -11.52
C ALA A 218 48.92 39.54 -11.84
N MET A 219 48.41 38.32 -11.61
CA MET A 219 49.15 37.11 -11.99
C MET A 219 49.41 37.14 -13.50
N THR A 220 50.67 36.99 -13.88
CA THR A 220 51.06 36.95 -15.28
C THR A 220 50.46 35.72 -15.96
N ALA A 221 50.28 35.76 -17.28
CA ALA A 221 49.73 34.64 -18.05
C ALA A 221 50.52 33.33 -17.81
N GLU A 222 51.84 33.43 -17.65
CA GLU A 222 52.70 32.29 -17.28
C GLU A 222 52.39 31.74 -15.88
N GLN A 223 52.15 32.62 -14.90
CA GLN A 223 51.78 32.20 -13.55
C GLN A 223 50.39 31.54 -13.49
N LEU A 224 49.44 32.02 -14.29
CA LEU A 224 48.13 31.40 -14.43
C LEU A 224 48.22 30.04 -15.14
N ARG A 225 49.00 29.93 -16.22
CA ARG A 225 49.27 28.65 -16.91
C ARG A 225 49.92 27.65 -15.95
N ALA A 226 50.92 28.07 -15.18
CA ALA A 226 51.56 27.22 -14.18
C ALA A 226 50.61 26.76 -13.07
N GLN A 227 49.71 27.64 -12.61
CA GLN A 227 48.74 27.30 -11.58
C GLN A 227 47.61 26.39 -12.12
N LEU A 228 47.26 26.55 -13.39
CA LEU A 228 46.28 25.72 -14.08
C LEU A 228 46.85 24.31 -14.33
N GLU A 229 48.11 24.19 -14.76
CA GLU A 229 48.82 22.90 -14.86
C GLU A 229 49.00 22.20 -13.51
N ALA A 230 49.35 22.95 -12.46
CA ALA A 230 49.43 22.40 -11.11
C ALA A 230 48.06 21.88 -10.62
N THR A 231 46.98 22.58 -10.96
CA THR A 231 45.62 22.20 -10.58
C THR A 231 45.12 21.01 -11.39
N LYS A 232 45.39 20.97 -12.70
CA LYS A 232 45.13 19.80 -13.56
C LYS A 232 45.83 18.54 -13.03
N THR A 233 47.09 18.67 -12.63
CA THR A 233 47.86 17.58 -12.03
C THR A 233 47.22 17.09 -10.72
N GLN A 234 46.75 18.00 -9.87
CA GLN A 234 46.05 17.63 -8.62
C GLN A 234 44.71 16.94 -8.87
N VAL A 235 43.94 17.39 -9.87
CA VAL A 235 42.67 16.75 -10.25
C VAL A 235 42.91 15.35 -10.80
N GLN A 236 43.90 15.16 -11.68
CA GLN A 236 44.27 13.83 -12.18
C GLN A 236 44.72 12.89 -11.05
N ALA A 237 45.50 13.39 -10.09
CA ALA A 237 45.90 12.61 -8.91
C ALA A 237 44.70 12.21 -8.03
N ALA A 238 43.74 13.12 -7.82
CA ALA A 238 42.52 12.83 -7.06
C ALA A 238 41.61 11.82 -7.77
N LEU A 239 41.52 11.86 -9.10
CA LEU A 239 40.76 10.90 -9.89
C LEU A 239 41.37 9.49 -9.80
N ARG A 240 42.70 9.35 -9.89
CA ARG A 240 43.37 8.06 -9.68
C ARG A 240 43.12 7.50 -8.28
N ALA A 241 43.23 8.33 -7.25
CA ALA A 241 42.96 7.90 -5.87
C ALA A 241 41.51 7.45 -5.66
N LYS A 242 40.54 8.09 -6.33
CA LYS A 242 39.14 7.67 -6.31
C LYS A 242 38.95 6.30 -6.98
N GLN A 243 39.58 6.07 -8.13
CA GLN A 243 39.51 4.78 -8.83
C GLN A 243 40.12 3.64 -7.99
N GLU A 244 41.24 3.89 -7.30
CA GLU A 244 41.85 2.92 -6.38
C GLU A 244 40.92 2.57 -5.20
N LEU A 245 40.29 3.57 -4.58
CA LEU A 245 39.33 3.35 -3.49
C LEU A 245 38.07 2.59 -3.94
N GLU A 246 37.57 2.87 -5.16
CA GLU A 246 36.44 2.13 -5.74
C GLU A 246 36.80 0.67 -6.01
N ALA A 247 38.01 0.39 -6.52
CA ALA A 247 38.52 -0.96 -6.70
C ALA A 247 38.68 -1.71 -5.36
N GLU A 248 39.21 -1.06 -4.31
CA GLU A 248 39.32 -1.66 -2.97
C GLU A 248 37.95 -1.97 -2.36
N SER A 249 36.96 -1.08 -2.55
CA SER A 249 35.59 -1.28 -2.09
C SER A 249 34.93 -2.48 -2.78
N GLN A 250 35.15 -2.65 -4.09
CA GLN A 250 34.66 -3.82 -4.83
C GLN A 250 35.31 -5.12 -4.33
N GLN A 251 36.63 -5.13 -4.12
CA GLN A 251 37.33 -6.29 -3.53
C GLN A 251 36.87 -6.59 -2.10
N ALA A 252 36.51 -5.59 -1.29
CA ALA A 252 35.95 -5.79 0.03
C ALA A 252 34.57 -6.47 -0.02
N LEU A 253 33.71 -6.06 -0.96
CA LEU A 253 32.40 -6.66 -1.18
C LEU A 253 32.51 -8.13 -1.62
N GLU A 254 33.43 -8.42 -2.54
CA GLU A 254 33.68 -9.77 -3.04
C GLU A 254 34.22 -10.71 -1.95
N ARG A 255 35.13 -10.23 -1.10
CA ARG A 255 35.60 -10.97 0.09
C ARG A 255 34.50 -11.24 1.11
N GLN A 256 33.47 -10.40 1.17
CA GLN A 256 32.31 -10.64 2.04
C GLN A 256 31.40 -11.71 1.46
N ARG A 257 31.13 -11.66 0.14
CA ARG A 257 30.34 -12.68 -0.57
C ARG A 257 30.98 -14.06 -0.44
N LEU A 258 32.27 -14.18 -0.75
CA LEU A 258 33.01 -15.45 -0.68
C LEU A 258 33.03 -16.04 0.74
N ARG A 259 33.06 -15.21 1.78
CA ARG A 259 33.00 -15.70 3.18
C ARG A 259 31.66 -16.34 3.52
N ARG A 260 30.55 -15.73 3.07
CA ARG A 260 29.21 -16.30 3.30
C ARG A 260 29.01 -17.60 2.55
N GLU A 261 29.47 -17.65 1.30
CA GLU A 261 29.39 -18.85 0.48
C GLU A 261 30.26 -19.99 1.06
N LEU A 262 31.43 -19.68 1.61
CA LEU A 262 32.27 -20.66 2.30
C LEU A 262 31.61 -21.19 3.59
N GLU A 263 30.97 -20.33 4.39
CA GLU A 263 30.26 -20.74 5.60
C GLU A 263 29.10 -21.71 5.29
N GLU A 264 28.34 -21.42 4.23
CA GLU A 264 27.24 -22.27 3.76
C GLU A 264 27.75 -23.65 3.30
N GLN A 265 28.81 -23.69 2.48
CA GLN A 265 29.39 -24.95 2.03
C GLN A 265 29.99 -25.78 3.18
N GLN A 266 30.55 -25.12 4.21
CA GLN A 266 31.07 -25.80 5.40
C GLN A 266 29.97 -26.38 6.29
N GLU A 267 28.77 -25.79 6.30
CA GLU A 267 27.61 -26.33 7.02
C GLU A 267 27.10 -27.60 6.33
N ILE A 268 26.88 -27.54 5.01
CA ILE A 268 26.46 -28.70 4.21
C ILE A 268 27.45 -29.87 4.37
N LEU A 269 28.75 -29.60 4.32
CA LEU A 269 29.77 -30.64 4.50
C LEU A 269 29.67 -31.30 5.89
N ARG A 270 29.37 -30.53 6.93
CA ARG A 270 29.28 -31.03 8.31
C ARG A 270 28.10 -31.99 8.47
N ASP A 271 26.95 -31.62 7.92
CA ASP A 271 25.72 -32.41 7.99
C ASP A 271 25.87 -33.73 7.21
N VAL A 272 26.39 -33.66 5.98
CA VAL A 272 26.63 -34.85 5.16
C VAL A 272 27.66 -35.78 5.80
N THR A 273 28.70 -35.24 6.46
CA THR A 273 29.69 -36.07 7.18
C THR A 273 29.07 -36.79 8.37
N GLN A 274 28.15 -36.13 9.08
CA GLN A 274 27.47 -36.72 10.21
C GLN A 274 26.48 -37.81 9.78
N GLU A 275 25.70 -37.60 8.72
CA GLU A 275 24.81 -38.61 8.13
C GLU A 275 25.60 -39.83 7.65
N ASN A 276 26.70 -39.61 6.93
CA ASN A 276 27.58 -40.71 6.51
C ASN A 276 28.11 -41.52 7.70
N SER A 277 28.44 -40.89 8.83
CA SER A 277 28.90 -41.61 10.02
C SER A 277 27.80 -42.46 10.65
N TRP A 278 26.56 -41.96 10.63
CA TRP A 278 25.39 -42.71 11.10
C TRP A 278 25.14 -43.92 10.22
N GLU A 279 25.17 -43.75 8.91
CA GLU A 279 24.89 -44.82 7.96
C GLU A 279 25.97 -45.91 8.01
N GLN A 280 27.21 -45.51 8.25
CA GLN A 280 28.32 -46.42 8.45
C GLN A 280 28.17 -47.22 9.75
N ALA A 281 27.76 -46.57 10.85
CA ALA A 281 27.49 -47.23 12.13
C ALA A 281 26.26 -48.16 12.06
N PHE A 282 25.22 -47.77 11.32
CA PHE A 282 24.04 -48.60 11.08
C PHE A 282 24.41 -49.85 10.28
N ARG A 283 25.17 -49.70 9.20
CA ARG A 283 25.66 -50.83 8.40
C ARG A 283 26.52 -51.77 9.23
N GLU A 284 27.42 -51.25 10.06
CA GLU A 284 28.21 -52.07 11.00
C GLU A 284 27.33 -52.82 12.01
N GLY A 285 26.20 -52.23 12.43
CA GLY A 285 25.21 -52.87 13.29
C GLY A 285 24.48 -54.04 12.61
N VAL A 286 24.10 -53.85 11.34
CA VAL A 286 23.47 -54.85 10.49
C VAL A 286 24.45 -55.98 10.15
N ASP A 287 25.67 -55.64 9.72
CA ASP A 287 26.73 -56.61 9.38
C ASP A 287 27.16 -57.45 10.59
N ALA A 288 27.06 -56.88 11.80
CA ALA A 288 27.33 -57.58 13.06
C ALA A 288 26.13 -58.41 13.58
N ASP A 289 25.04 -58.51 12.81
CA ASP A 289 23.82 -59.28 13.10
C ASP A 289 23.27 -59.02 14.51
N ARG A 290 23.33 -57.74 14.93
CA ARG A 290 23.00 -57.34 16.31
C ARG A 290 21.49 -57.23 16.57
N ASP A 291 20.68 -57.36 15.53
CA ASP A 291 19.23 -57.25 15.59
C ASP A 291 18.59 -58.54 15.04
N GLY A 292 18.40 -59.51 15.94
CA GLY A 292 17.86 -60.83 15.62
C GLY A 292 16.39 -60.88 15.16
N SER A 293 15.97 -62.11 14.79
CA SER A 293 14.78 -62.52 14.02
C SER A 293 13.45 -61.74 14.20
N LEU A 294 12.84 -61.49 13.03
CA LEU A 294 11.55 -60.86 12.74
C LEU A 294 10.34 -61.50 13.45
N ALA A 295 9.94 -60.95 14.60
CA ALA A 295 8.54 -60.82 15.02
C ALA A 295 8.43 -59.89 16.25
N ASN A 296 7.69 -58.79 16.11
CA ASN A 296 7.30 -57.85 17.17
C ASN A 296 8.46 -57.18 17.95
N LEU A 297 9.11 -56.19 17.34
CA LEU A 297 10.16 -55.41 18.00
C LEU A 297 9.57 -54.23 18.80
N SER A 298 9.13 -54.55 20.03
CA SER A 298 9.32 -53.65 21.18
C SER A 298 10.71 -53.96 21.76
N LEU A 299 11.74 -53.20 21.37
CA LEU A 299 13.12 -53.46 21.78
C LEU A 299 13.48 -52.72 23.07
N ASN A 300 13.10 -53.33 24.19
CA ASN A 300 13.91 -53.26 25.41
C ASN A 300 15.24 -53.97 25.15
N ARG A 301 16.38 -53.29 25.28
CA ARG A 301 17.70 -53.95 25.30
C ARG A 301 18.13 -54.28 26.72
N ILE A 302 18.40 -55.56 26.93
CA ILE A 302 18.94 -56.17 28.15
C ILE A 302 20.45 -55.92 28.22
N VAL A 303 20.92 -55.44 29.37
CA VAL A 303 22.32 -55.14 29.71
C VAL A 303 23.05 -56.43 30.19
N PRO A 304 24.34 -56.66 29.87
CA PRO A 304 25.10 -57.81 30.38
C PRO A 304 25.30 -57.73 31.92
N PRO A 305 25.48 -58.87 32.61
CA PRO A 305 25.36 -58.92 34.07
C PRO A 305 26.56 -58.23 34.75
N ALA A 306 26.27 -57.25 35.60
CA ALA A 306 27.24 -56.74 36.56
C ALA A 306 27.47 -57.81 37.64
N GLN A 307 28.73 -58.20 37.87
CA GLN A 307 29.12 -59.10 38.96
C GLN A 307 28.62 -58.56 40.31
N ALA A 308 28.03 -59.46 41.11
CA ALA A 308 27.57 -59.16 42.47
C ALA A 308 28.76 -58.83 43.39
N PRO A 309 28.66 -57.80 44.26
CA PRO A 309 29.71 -57.54 45.25
C PRO A 309 29.73 -58.64 46.31
N GLU A 310 30.94 -59.09 46.67
CA GLU A 310 31.17 -59.97 47.82
C GLU A 310 30.84 -59.23 49.13
N LEU A 311 30.13 -59.93 50.01
CA LEU A 311 29.85 -59.50 51.37
C LEU A 311 31.04 -59.88 52.25
N ASP A 312 31.78 -58.88 52.75
CA ASP A 312 32.60 -59.05 53.94
C ASP A 312 31.97 -58.28 55.12
N GLY A 313 31.68 -59.01 56.19
CA GLY A 313 31.45 -58.43 57.52
C GLY A 313 30.36 -57.36 57.69
N GLY A 314 29.31 -57.33 56.87
CA GLY A 314 28.11 -56.52 57.13
C GLY A 314 28.20 -55.02 56.80
N SER A 315 29.21 -54.57 56.05
CA SER A 315 29.26 -53.22 55.50
C SER A 315 29.72 -53.25 54.04
N VAL A 316 28.86 -52.81 53.11
CA VAL A 316 29.20 -52.73 51.68
C VAL A 316 30.06 -51.48 51.45
N HIS A 317 31.37 -51.66 51.31
CA HIS A 317 32.31 -50.59 50.98
C HIS A 317 32.25 -50.26 49.48
N PHE A 318 31.63 -49.15 49.11
CA PHE A 318 31.62 -48.66 47.71
C PHE A 318 32.88 -47.86 47.33
N GLY A 319 33.89 -47.76 48.20
CA GLY A 319 35.02 -46.84 48.05
C GLY A 319 35.84 -46.98 46.76
N HIS A 320 35.89 -48.18 46.18
CA HIS A 320 36.56 -48.48 44.90
C HIS A 320 35.63 -48.32 43.67
N ARG A 321 34.36 -47.95 43.87
CA ARG A 321 33.37 -47.59 42.84
C ARG A 321 32.95 -46.12 42.89
N ILE A 322 33.47 -45.32 43.83
CA ILE A 322 33.24 -43.87 43.84
C ILE A 322 34.18 -43.26 42.80
N VAL A 323 33.66 -43.05 41.59
CA VAL A 323 34.30 -42.18 40.62
C VAL A 323 34.08 -40.74 41.08
N LYS A 324 35.15 -39.99 41.30
CA LYS A 324 35.09 -38.54 41.58
C LYS A 324 35.61 -37.82 40.35
N GLY A 325 34.73 -37.09 39.68
CA GLY A 325 35.08 -36.19 38.58
C GLY A 325 34.30 -34.88 38.74
N GLU A 326 34.95 -33.77 38.42
CA GLU A 326 34.29 -32.47 38.29
C GLU A 326 34.14 -32.21 36.79
N TYR A 327 32.90 -32.07 36.35
CA TYR A 327 32.56 -31.91 34.94
C TYR A 327 31.83 -30.58 34.78
N THR A 328 32.34 -29.72 33.90
CA THR A 328 31.71 -28.44 33.57
C THR A 328 31.14 -28.52 32.17
N TRP A 329 29.82 -28.42 32.06
CA TRP A 329 29.12 -28.33 30.78
C TRP A 329 28.68 -26.89 30.55
N SER A 330 29.12 -26.31 29.43
CA SER A 330 28.76 -24.95 29.04
C SER A 330 27.70 -25.01 27.93
N LEU A 331 26.50 -24.58 28.24
CA LEU A 331 25.43 -24.38 27.26
C LEU A 331 25.50 -22.94 26.73
N VAL A 332 25.99 -22.77 25.51
CA VAL A 332 26.09 -21.44 24.88
C VAL A 332 24.74 -21.04 24.31
N ALA A 333 24.24 -19.87 24.75
CA ALA A 333 23.06 -19.20 24.21
C ALA A 333 21.73 -19.99 24.26
N MET A 334 21.63 -21.04 25.10
CA MET A 334 20.47 -21.94 25.13
C MET A 334 20.05 -22.37 23.70
N SER A 335 21.01 -22.81 22.88
CA SER A 335 20.81 -23.06 21.44
C SER A 335 19.61 -23.96 21.10
N TRP A 336 19.23 -24.89 21.98
CA TRP A 336 18.06 -25.77 21.84
C TRP A 336 16.72 -25.08 22.16
N LEU A 337 16.74 -23.94 22.86
CA LEU A 337 15.57 -23.08 23.12
C LEU A 337 15.07 -22.38 21.85
N ARG A 338 15.88 -22.35 20.77
CA ARG A 338 15.46 -21.85 19.46
C ARG A 338 14.30 -22.67 18.89
N THR A 339 14.27 -23.97 19.18
CA THR A 339 13.17 -24.88 18.85
C THR A 339 12.00 -24.69 19.84
N ALA A 340 12.29 -24.45 21.13
CA ALA A 340 11.26 -24.13 22.14
C ALA A 340 10.48 -22.83 21.85
N LEU A 341 11.14 -21.82 21.29
CA LEU A 341 10.52 -20.55 20.89
C LEU A 341 9.71 -20.64 19.60
N ARG A 342 9.83 -21.73 18.82
CA ARG A 342 8.97 -22.01 17.66
C ARG A 342 7.60 -22.58 18.05
N GLN A 343 7.43 -23.03 19.30
CA GLN A 343 6.18 -23.61 19.82
C GLN A 343 5.58 -24.71 18.91
N GLU A 344 6.43 -25.58 18.38
CA GLU A 344 5.99 -26.78 17.66
C GLU A 344 5.50 -27.82 18.69
N LEU A 345 4.21 -27.78 19.02
CA LEU A 345 3.32 -28.77 19.67
C LEU A 345 3.77 -29.63 20.87
N ASP A 346 4.98 -29.54 21.42
CA ASP A 346 5.40 -30.33 22.59
C ASP A 346 5.27 -29.57 23.93
N SER A 347 4.85 -30.28 24.97
CA SER A 347 4.55 -29.75 26.31
C SER A 347 5.78 -29.27 27.10
N ASP A 348 6.96 -29.77 26.74
CA ASP A 348 8.26 -29.59 27.37
C ASP A 348 9.37 -29.76 26.30
N VAL A 349 10.52 -29.13 26.51
CA VAL A 349 11.65 -29.19 25.55
C VAL A 349 12.89 -29.71 26.27
N SER A 350 13.54 -30.72 25.70
CA SER A 350 14.76 -31.31 26.26
C SER A 350 16.01 -30.96 25.45
N SER A 351 17.15 -30.91 26.14
CA SER A 351 18.47 -30.90 25.50
C SER A 351 18.77 -32.26 24.87
N HIS A 352 19.82 -32.33 24.07
CA HIS A 352 20.41 -33.62 23.71
C HIS A 352 20.91 -34.34 24.95
N ASP A 353 20.87 -35.67 24.89
CA ASP A 353 21.38 -36.54 25.95
C ASP A 353 22.88 -36.34 26.13
N PHE A 354 23.33 -36.29 27.39
CA PHE A 354 24.74 -36.33 27.74
C PHE A 354 25.00 -37.42 28.77
N PHE A 355 26.23 -37.95 28.76
CA PHE A 355 26.60 -39.12 29.55
C PHE A 355 27.72 -38.80 30.51
N VAL A 356 27.57 -39.21 31.77
CA VAL A 356 28.59 -39.07 32.82
C VAL A 356 28.84 -40.46 33.41
N ASP A 357 30.03 -41.01 33.21
CA ASP A 357 30.39 -42.38 33.64
C ASP A 357 29.35 -43.46 33.26
N GLY A 358 28.78 -43.34 32.05
CA GLY A 358 27.76 -44.26 31.53
C GLY A 358 26.33 -44.00 32.03
N TYR A 359 26.11 -43.01 32.89
CA TYR A 359 24.78 -42.54 33.28
C TYR A 359 24.29 -41.46 32.32
N LYS A 360 23.05 -41.60 31.85
CA LYS A 360 22.43 -40.68 30.89
C LYS A 360 21.72 -39.55 31.63
N PHE A 361 21.90 -38.33 31.15
CA PHE A 361 21.27 -37.12 31.65
C PHE A 361 20.76 -36.25 30.51
N ASP A 362 19.74 -35.45 30.78
CA ASP A 362 19.34 -34.34 29.92
C ASP A 362 18.86 -33.14 30.76
N PHE A 363 18.77 -31.98 30.12
CA PHE A 363 18.11 -30.80 30.68
C PHE A 363 16.74 -30.64 30.06
N VAL A 364 15.73 -30.31 30.85
CA VAL A 364 14.35 -30.05 30.38
C VAL A 364 13.89 -28.68 30.81
N TYR A 365 13.31 -27.95 29.86
CA TYR A 365 12.62 -26.69 30.07
C TYR A 365 11.11 -26.88 29.83
N SER A 366 10.29 -26.46 30.81
CA SER A 366 8.82 -26.52 30.72
C SER A 366 8.24 -25.11 30.67
N PRO A 367 8.03 -24.52 29.47
CA PRO A 367 7.57 -23.14 29.32
C PRO A 367 6.14 -22.93 29.82
N LEU A 368 5.29 -23.95 29.69
CA LEU A 368 3.87 -23.89 30.04
C LEU A 368 3.59 -24.28 31.50
N GLY A 369 4.63 -24.70 32.24
CA GLY A 369 4.49 -25.15 33.63
C GLY A 369 3.77 -26.49 33.78
N ASN A 370 3.82 -27.32 32.72
CA ASN A 370 3.34 -28.69 32.74
C ASN A 370 4.26 -29.57 33.61
N PRO A 371 3.75 -30.69 34.18
CA PRO A 371 4.59 -31.64 34.90
C PRO A 371 5.69 -32.17 33.97
N ILE A 372 6.93 -32.16 34.46
CA ILE A 372 8.12 -32.56 33.68
C ILE A 372 8.19 -34.09 33.50
N GLU A 373 7.44 -34.84 34.32
CA GLU A 373 7.30 -36.29 34.15
C GLU A 373 6.01 -36.80 34.85
N ASP A 374 5.28 -37.71 34.19
CA ASP A 374 3.95 -38.21 34.60
C ASP A 374 3.97 -39.60 35.26
N VAL A 375 5.16 -40.18 35.45
CA VAL A 375 5.33 -41.63 35.73
C VAL A 375 5.69 -41.94 37.19
N THR A 376 5.63 -40.97 38.11
CA THR A 376 5.86 -41.22 39.56
C THR A 376 4.64 -40.78 40.37
N ASP A 377 4.40 -41.41 41.54
CA ASP A 377 3.27 -41.13 42.45
C ASP A 377 3.11 -39.64 42.87
N LYS A 378 4.05 -38.76 42.50
CA LYS A 378 4.03 -37.33 42.76
C LYS A 378 4.65 -36.54 41.59
N PRO A 379 3.87 -35.84 40.75
CA PRO A 379 4.40 -35.07 39.63
C PRO A 379 5.30 -33.93 40.10
N LYS A 380 6.40 -33.71 39.36
CA LYS A 380 7.40 -32.67 39.62
C LYS A 380 7.28 -31.54 38.59
N PHE A 381 7.42 -30.30 39.07
CA PHE A 381 7.29 -29.06 38.31
C PHE A 381 8.53 -28.19 38.49
N GLY A 382 8.93 -27.45 37.46
CA GLY A 382 10.04 -26.51 37.50
C GLY A 382 10.19 -25.78 36.18
N SER A 383 10.90 -24.65 36.16
CA SER A 383 11.21 -23.94 34.92
C SER A 383 12.32 -24.65 34.15
N LEU A 384 13.41 -25.05 34.82
CA LEU A 384 14.51 -25.81 34.24
C LEU A 384 14.91 -26.95 35.18
N ALA A 385 14.94 -28.18 34.66
CA ALA A 385 15.28 -29.37 35.42
C ALA A 385 16.37 -30.21 34.74
N ILE A 386 17.07 -31.00 35.53
CA ILE A 386 18.00 -32.05 35.11
C ILE A 386 17.26 -33.37 35.32
N ARG A 387 17.11 -34.19 34.28
CA ARG A 387 16.66 -35.57 34.44
C ARG A 387 17.85 -36.51 34.38
N SER A 388 17.90 -37.46 35.31
CA SER A 388 18.90 -38.53 35.32
C SER A 388 18.24 -39.88 35.11
N TYR A 389 18.76 -40.64 34.15
CA TYR A 389 18.26 -41.96 33.77
C TYR A 389 19.23 -43.04 34.28
N PRO A 390 18.83 -43.91 35.23
CA PRO A 390 19.70 -44.96 35.71
C PRO A 390 19.94 -46.02 34.61
N PRO A 391 21.18 -46.52 34.43
CA PRO A 391 21.52 -47.47 33.38
C PRO A 391 20.95 -48.88 33.63
N SER A 392 20.51 -49.17 34.86
CA SER A 392 19.88 -50.44 35.23
C SER A 392 18.97 -50.25 36.45
N PRO A 393 17.88 -51.01 36.57
CA PRO A 393 17.02 -51.07 37.77
C PRO A 393 17.76 -51.13 39.11
N ALA A 394 18.86 -51.88 39.18
CA ALA A 394 19.59 -52.07 40.43
C ALA A 394 20.60 -50.94 40.74
N ALA A 395 20.80 -49.99 39.83
CA ALA A 395 21.76 -48.91 39.99
C ALA A 395 21.19 -47.80 40.89
N SER A 396 21.97 -47.36 41.87
CA SER A 396 21.69 -46.13 42.63
C SER A 396 22.55 -45.01 42.09
N THR A 397 21.99 -43.81 41.95
CA THR A 397 22.70 -42.64 41.46
C THR A 397 22.82 -41.62 42.59
N ALA A 398 24.04 -41.14 42.83
CA ALA A 398 24.31 -40.04 43.76
C ALA A 398 25.20 -39.00 43.08
N PHE A 399 24.72 -37.76 42.99
CA PHE A 399 25.47 -36.67 42.37
C PHE A 399 25.18 -35.33 43.04
N ARG A 400 26.14 -34.42 42.96
CA ARG A 400 26.05 -33.04 43.43
C ARG A 400 25.95 -32.13 42.21
N TYR A 401 25.07 -31.13 42.26
CA TYR A 401 24.99 -30.13 41.19
C TYR A 401 24.99 -28.69 41.72
N SER A 402 25.53 -27.81 40.89
CA SER A 402 25.50 -26.35 41.03
C SER A 402 25.25 -25.76 39.64
N ILE A 403 24.29 -24.85 39.51
CA ILE A 403 23.96 -24.22 38.22
C ILE A 403 24.41 -22.77 38.26
N PHE A 404 25.14 -22.34 37.23
CA PHE A 404 25.61 -20.97 37.09
C PHE A 404 25.07 -20.35 35.81
N VAL A 405 24.60 -19.11 35.89
CA VAL A 405 24.08 -18.33 34.76
C VAL A 405 25.09 -17.24 34.43
N LYS A 406 25.49 -17.17 33.15
CA LYS A 406 26.42 -16.15 32.65
C LYS A 406 25.68 -14.83 32.43
N ARG A 407 26.18 -13.74 33.02
CA ARG A 407 25.71 -12.37 32.82
C ARG A 407 26.35 -11.76 31.56
N GLN A 408 25.80 -10.65 31.09
CA GLN A 408 26.30 -9.93 29.91
C GLN A 408 27.74 -9.44 30.07
N ASP A 409 28.14 -9.08 31.29
CA ASP A 409 29.53 -8.70 31.64
C ASP A 409 30.51 -9.90 31.65
N GLY A 410 30.02 -11.10 31.34
CA GLY A 410 30.79 -12.34 31.32
C GLY A 410 30.91 -13.03 32.68
N SER A 411 30.44 -12.42 33.77
CA SER A 411 30.48 -13.01 35.11
C SER A 411 29.44 -14.13 35.27
N PHE A 412 29.75 -15.15 36.07
CA PHE A 412 28.83 -16.24 36.38
C PHE A 412 28.19 -16.03 37.75
N VAL A 413 26.86 -16.14 37.82
CA VAL A 413 26.11 -16.08 39.07
C VAL A 413 25.39 -17.39 39.30
N GLN A 414 25.57 -17.96 40.49
CA GLN A 414 24.94 -19.22 40.85
C GLN A 414 23.42 -19.05 40.98
N TRP A 415 22.66 -19.91 40.30
CA TRP A 415 21.22 -19.99 40.42
C TRP A 415 20.83 -21.13 41.39
N GLY A 416 20.30 -20.73 42.55
CA GLY A 416 19.99 -21.63 43.66
C GLY A 416 21.21 -22.10 44.45
N ALA A 417 20.97 -22.86 45.52
CA ALA A 417 22.03 -23.47 46.32
C ALA A 417 22.52 -24.78 45.67
N THR A 418 23.78 -25.12 45.93
CA THR A 418 24.33 -26.45 45.60
C THR A 418 23.56 -27.53 46.34
N LYS A 419 23.12 -28.58 45.63
CA LYS A 419 22.35 -29.68 46.23
C LYS A 419 22.98 -31.04 45.94
N ASP A 420 22.83 -31.93 46.92
CA ASP A 420 23.18 -33.35 46.83
C ASP A 420 21.92 -34.16 46.53
N VAL A 421 21.96 -34.93 45.45
CA VAL A 421 20.87 -35.82 45.02
C VAL A 421 21.32 -37.26 45.26
N ILE A 422 20.53 -38.03 46.00
CA ILE A 422 20.76 -39.46 46.21
C ILE A 422 19.45 -40.17 45.90
N ARG A 423 19.44 -41.03 44.90
CA ARG A 423 18.25 -41.86 44.57
C ARG A 423 18.61 -43.34 44.49
N ARG A 424 17.70 -44.16 45.02
CA ARG A 424 17.73 -45.62 44.96
C ARG A 424 16.54 -46.10 44.12
N GLY A 425 16.78 -46.90 43.09
CA GLY A 425 15.74 -47.59 42.31
C GLY A 425 15.55 -47.13 40.86
N ASN A 426 14.53 -47.69 40.21
CA ASN A 426 14.41 -47.80 38.74
C ASN A 426 13.85 -46.57 37.99
N ALA A 427 13.55 -45.46 38.68
CA ALA A 427 12.79 -44.36 38.09
C ALA A 427 13.66 -43.12 37.88
N VAL A 428 13.38 -42.40 36.80
CA VAL A 428 14.05 -41.15 36.39
C VAL A 428 13.96 -40.13 37.51
N GLU A 429 15.08 -39.48 37.83
CA GLU A 429 15.13 -38.41 38.83
C GLU A 429 15.17 -37.05 38.16
N VAL A 430 14.13 -36.25 38.41
CA VAL A 430 14.05 -34.84 38.01
C VAL A 430 14.50 -33.99 39.19
N CYS A 431 15.54 -33.18 38.97
CA CYS A 431 16.12 -32.30 39.99
C CYS A 431 16.49 -30.93 39.43
N GLY A 432 16.44 -29.88 40.26
CA GLY A 432 16.80 -28.53 39.86
C GLY A 432 16.52 -27.50 40.97
N PRO A 433 17.02 -26.25 40.85
CA PRO A 433 16.88 -25.23 41.89
C PRO A 433 15.44 -24.89 42.28
N ASP A 434 14.54 -24.84 41.30
CA ASP A 434 13.12 -24.53 41.44
C ASP A 434 12.20 -25.74 41.21
N VAL A 435 12.78 -26.94 41.07
CA VAL A 435 12.02 -28.18 40.93
C VAL A 435 11.34 -28.52 42.26
N HIS A 436 10.02 -28.70 42.22
CA HIS A 436 9.18 -28.97 43.38
C HIS A 436 8.05 -29.95 43.03
N VAL A 437 7.43 -30.51 44.07
CA VAL A 437 6.25 -31.37 43.94
C VAL A 437 4.99 -30.52 44.05
N GLU A 438 3.92 -30.93 43.38
CA GLU A 438 2.62 -30.27 43.47
C GLU A 438 2.22 -29.95 44.92
N GLY A 439 1.82 -28.69 45.15
CA GLY A 439 1.40 -28.20 46.47
C GLY A 439 2.53 -27.76 47.42
N SER A 440 3.80 -27.95 47.06
CA SER A 440 4.95 -27.45 47.83
C SER A 440 5.65 -26.29 47.11
N PRO A 441 6.00 -25.17 47.77
CA PRO A 441 6.68 -24.07 47.11
C PRO A 441 8.11 -24.46 46.70
N PRO A 442 8.63 -23.92 45.58
CA PRO A 442 10.00 -24.17 45.17
C PRO A 442 11.01 -23.52 46.13
N SER A 443 12.18 -24.15 46.26
CA SER A 443 13.28 -23.63 47.09
C SER A 443 13.99 -22.41 46.50
N ALA A 444 13.82 -22.15 45.20
CA ALA A 444 14.36 -21.00 44.50
C ALA A 444 13.32 -20.45 43.52
N ILE A 445 13.42 -19.17 43.20
CA ILE A 445 12.64 -18.55 42.12
C ILE A 445 13.07 -19.18 40.79
N GLY A 446 12.12 -19.42 39.88
CA GLY A 446 12.40 -19.99 38.56
C GLY A 446 13.43 -19.17 37.80
N ILE A 447 14.11 -19.78 36.82
CA ILE A 447 15.28 -19.19 36.16
C ILE A 447 14.97 -17.84 35.47
N PHE A 448 13.69 -17.60 35.17
CA PHE A 448 13.17 -16.34 34.59
C PHE A 448 12.35 -15.47 35.57
N GLY A 449 12.42 -15.73 36.88
CA GLY A 449 11.86 -14.83 37.89
C GLY A 449 10.43 -15.14 38.39
N PHE A 450 9.84 -16.29 38.03
CA PHE A 450 8.46 -16.65 38.42
C PHE A 450 8.37 -18.02 39.11
N TRP A 451 7.40 -18.19 40.03
CA TRP A 451 7.27 -19.37 40.92
C TRP A 451 5.89 -20.03 40.95
N LYS A 452 5.01 -19.70 40.00
CA LYS A 452 3.69 -20.33 39.86
C LYS A 452 3.25 -20.20 38.42
N SER A 453 2.66 -21.27 37.88
CA SER A 453 1.90 -21.29 36.65
C SER A 453 0.89 -20.13 36.63
N VAL A 454 1.30 -18.99 36.08
CA VAL A 454 0.38 -18.09 35.43
C VAL A 454 -0.19 -18.96 34.33
N ARG A 455 -1.42 -19.47 34.50
CA ARG A 455 -2.22 -19.96 33.39
C ARG A 455 -2.10 -18.89 32.31
N LEU A 456 -1.29 -19.17 31.27
CA LEU A 456 -1.15 -18.33 30.10
C LEU A 456 -2.47 -18.43 29.31
N LYS A 457 -3.54 -17.83 29.84
CA LYS A 457 -4.52 -17.16 29.00
C LYS A 457 -3.98 -15.75 28.85
N PRO A 458 -3.43 -15.38 27.68
CA PRO A 458 -2.98 -14.02 27.49
C PRO A 458 -4.22 -13.12 27.51
N GLU A 459 -4.42 -12.39 28.61
CA GLU A 459 -5.39 -11.28 28.66
C GLU A 459 -4.84 -10.03 27.98
N SER A 460 -3.52 -9.98 27.73
CA SER A 460 -2.87 -8.96 26.91
C SER A 460 -3.11 -9.21 25.43
N GLU A 461 -3.84 -8.30 24.80
CA GLU A 461 -4.12 -8.34 23.37
C GLU A 461 -2.84 -8.29 22.53
N VAL A 462 -1.81 -7.56 23.01
CA VAL A 462 -0.48 -7.44 22.38
C VAL A 462 0.23 -8.79 22.33
N LEU A 463 0.30 -9.50 23.46
CA LEU A 463 0.97 -10.81 23.52
C LEU A 463 0.17 -11.87 22.73
N ARG A 464 -1.17 -11.77 22.76
CA ARG A 464 -2.06 -12.69 22.04
C ARG A 464 -1.94 -12.54 20.52
N LYS A 465 -1.81 -11.31 20.01
CA LYS A 465 -1.64 -11.06 18.57
C LYS A 465 -0.24 -11.47 18.10
N GLN A 466 0.82 -11.15 18.84
CA GLN A 466 2.19 -11.60 18.52
C GLN A 466 2.35 -13.13 18.46
N LEU A 467 1.62 -13.87 19.29
CA LEU A 467 1.66 -15.34 19.31
C LEU A 467 0.74 -16.01 18.26
N ASN A 468 -0.30 -15.32 17.77
CA ASN A 468 -1.29 -15.90 16.84
C ASN A 468 -1.23 -15.36 15.40
N SER A 469 -0.53 -14.25 15.14
CA SER A 469 -0.32 -13.76 13.78
C SER A 469 0.74 -14.61 13.08
N GLY A 470 0.35 -15.35 12.04
CA GLY A 470 1.27 -16.05 11.15
C GLY A 470 2.36 -15.11 10.61
N MET A 471 3.57 -15.64 10.44
CA MET A 471 4.76 -14.89 10.00
C MET A 471 4.54 -14.19 8.64
N GLN A 472 4.20 -12.90 8.66
CA GLN A 472 4.57 -11.98 7.58
C GLN A 472 5.89 -11.28 7.96
N GLU A 473 6.73 -11.02 6.96
CA GLU A 473 8.06 -10.43 7.11
C GLU A 473 8.01 -9.10 7.86
N SER A 474 8.41 -9.12 9.14
CA SER A 474 8.77 -7.91 9.88
C SER A 474 10.29 -7.92 10.12
N MET A 475 10.93 -6.79 9.82
CA MET A 475 12.39 -6.63 9.82
C MET A 475 13.05 -6.56 11.21
N SER A 476 12.37 -6.93 12.31
CA SER A 476 13.07 -7.13 13.59
C SER A 476 12.27 -7.99 14.56
N LYS A 477 12.85 -9.14 14.94
CA LYS A 477 12.28 -10.11 15.89
C LYS A 477 12.85 -9.96 17.32
N VAL A 478 13.36 -8.79 17.69
CA VAL A 478 14.01 -8.57 18.99
C VAL A 478 13.56 -7.24 19.60
N ILE A 479 13.04 -7.28 20.83
CA ILE A 479 12.91 -6.09 21.68
C ILE A 479 14.19 -5.99 22.51
N MET A 480 15.08 -5.09 22.12
CA MET A 480 16.28 -4.77 22.90
C MET A 480 15.87 -3.81 24.02
N VAL A 481 15.87 -4.30 25.26
CA VAL A 481 15.69 -3.46 26.45
C VAL A 481 17.09 -3.14 26.98
N GLU A 482 17.61 -1.98 26.59
CA GLU A 482 18.90 -1.50 27.07
C GLU A 482 18.69 -0.66 28.34
N ASP A 483 19.41 -1.02 29.41
CA ASP A 483 19.42 -0.35 30.73
C ASP A 483 18.05 0.06 31.29
N CYS A 484 17.26 -0.95 31.68
CA CYS A 484 16.00 -0.76 32.39
C CYS A 484 16.16 -1.08 33.88
N ASN A 485 15.83 -0.12 34.76
CA ASN A 485 15.87 -0.38 36.19
C ASN A 485 14.83 -1.45 36.59
N VAL A 486 15.07 -2.17 37.67
CA VAL A 486 14.26 -3.34 38.09
C VAL A 486 12.78 -3.00 38.27
N ALA A 487 12.45 -1.81 38.80
CA ALA A 487 11.06 -1.38 39.00
C ALA A 487 10.33 -1.10 37.67
N THR A 488 11.05 -0.52 36.71
CA THR A 488 10.57 -0.24 35.35
C THR A 488 10.37 -1.53 34.58
N PHE A 489 11.31 -2.47 34.71
CA PHE A 489 11.22 -3.78 34.07
C PHE A 489 10.06 -4.60 34.63
N LYS A 490 9.85 -4.60 35.95
CA LYS A 490 8.67 -5.20 36.59
C LYS A 490 7.36 -4.59 36.11
N SER A 491 7.32 -3.26 35.94
CA SER A 491 6.11 -2.54 35.49
C SER A 491 5.80 -2.81 34.02
N PHE A 492 6.84 -2.87 33.18
CA PHE A 492 6.76 -3.26 31.77
C PHE A 492 6.25 -4.70 31.62
N LEU A 493 6.77 -5.64 32.42
CA LEU A 493 6.27 -7.01 32.49
C LEU A 493 4.81 -7.06 32.96
N LYS A 494 4.46 -6.28 34.00
CA LYS A 494 3.07 -6.21 34.48
C LYS A 494 2.12 -5.72 33.40
N PHE A 495 2.48 -4.67 32.66
CA PHE A 495 1.70 -4.20 31.50
C PHE A 495 1.60 -5.28 30.42
N LEU A 496 2.72 -5.89 30.01
CA LEU A 496 2.76 -6.94 28.98
C LEU A 496 1.84 -8.13 29.29
N TYR A 497 1.65 -8.48 30.55
CA TYR A 497 0.87 -9.65 30.95
C TYR A 497 -0.54 -9.33 31.47
N THR A 498 -0.83 -8.08 31.85
CA THR A 498 -2.11 -7.71 32.48
C THR A 498 -2.84 -6.56 31.81
N ASP A 499 -2.24 -5.93 30.80
CA ASP A 499 -2.73 -4.72 30.12
C ASP A 499 -3.04 -3.55 31.07
N LYS A 500 -2.43 -3.56 32.27
CA LYS A 500 -2.60 -2.55 33.32
C LYS A 500 -1.26 -1.95 33.70
N LEU A 501 -1.16 -0.62 33.58
CA LEU A 501 -0.07 0.16 34.17
C LEU A 501 -0.29 0.29 35.69
N PRO A 502 0.73 0.06 36.55
CA PRO A 502 0.59 0.21 38.00
C PRO A 502 0.30 1.65 38.42
N SER A 503 -0.37 1.81 39.57
CA SER A 503 -0.68 3.14 40.13
C SER A 503 0.58 3.76 40.75
N ILE A 504 0.64 5.09 40.81
CA ILE A 504 1.81 5.84 41.32
C ILE A 504 2.20 5.40 42.75
N ALA A 505 1.22 5.05 43.60
CA ALA A 505 1.46 4.61 44.97
C ALA A 505 2.25 3.29 45.06
N ASP A 506 2.08 2.42 44.07
CA ASP A 506 2.75 1.11 44.00
C ASP A 506 4.20 1.22 43.48
N LEU A 507 4.52 2.29 42.75
CA LEU A 507 5.87 2.57 42.24
C LEU A 507 6.74 3.34 43.24
N ALA A 508 6.11 4.18 44.07
CA ALA A 508 6.79 4.97 45.09
C ALA A 508 7.22 4.14 46.33
N THR A 509 6.60 2.98 46.57
CA THR A 509 6.83 2.18 47.79
C THR A 509 8.05 1.26 47.72
N GLU A 510 8.60 0.95 46.53
CA GLU A 510 9.86 0.18 46.40
C GLU A 510 11.13 1.05 46.47
N GLN A 511 11.02 2.39 46.43
CA GLN A 511 12.14 3.31 46.65
C GLN A 511 12.13 3.87 48.08
N GLY A 512 12.42 3.03 49.07
CA GLY A 512 12.50 3.46 50.47
C GLY A 512 13.84 3.16 51.10
N SER A 513 14.82 4.07 50.97
CA SER A 513 15.77 4.50 52.04
C SER A 513 17.06 5.10 51.45
N GLN A 514 17.05 6.42 51.26
CA GLN A 514 18.16 7.39 51.35
C GLN A 514 17.95 8.53 50.37
N ALA A 515 17.05 9.46 50.70
CA ALA A 515 17.10 10.88 50.32
C ALA A 515 15.83 11.59 50.81
N GLU A 516 15.75 11.86 52.12
CA GLU A 516 14.93 12.98 52.58
C GLU A 516 15.87 14.12 52.96
N LYS A 517 15.81 15.22 52.19
CA LYS A 517 15.72 16.62 52.65
C LYS A 517 16.04 17.60 51.52
N GLU A 518 15.01 18.20 50.92
CA GLU A 518 14.73 19.67 50.94
C GLU A 518 13.69 20.07 49.86
N VAL A 519 12.51 20.50 50.35
CA VAL A 519 11.56 21.55 49.89
C VAL A 519 11.62 21.99 48.41
N GLY A 520 10.55 21.98 47.59
CA GLY A 520 9.14 22.28 47.88
C GLY A 520 8.21 22.16 46.66
N SER A 521 6.90 22.15 46.97
CA SER A 521 5.71 21.97 46.13
C SER A 521 5.73 22.44 44.67
N ARG A 522 5.51 21.50 43.74
CA ARG A 522 4.55 21.57 42.62
C ARG A 522 4.26 20.14 42.15
N HIS A 523 3.01 19.88 41.76
CA HIS A 523 2.51 18.59 41.27
C HIS A 523 3.45 17.95 40.22
N SER A 524 4.32 17.06 40.69
CA SER A 524 5.06 16.14 39.82
C SER A 524 4.07 15.06 39.38
N SER A 525 3.53 15.28 38.18
CA SER A 525 2.52 14.44 37.55
C SER A 525 3.15 13.20 36.93
N GLN A 526 2.31 12.25 36.52
CA GLN A 526 2.58 11.02 35.75
C GLN A 526 3.69 11.12 34.66
N MET A 527 4.04 12.34 34.23
CA MET A 527 5.12 12.67 33.29
C MET A 527 6.54 12.35 33.78
N GLU A 528 6.89 12.45 35.07
CA GLU A 528 8.27 12.17 35.52
C GLU A 528 8.61 10.67 35.48
N ALA A 529 7.61 9.79 35.66
CA ALA A 529 7.79 8.34 35.52
C ALA A 529 7.85 7.90 34.05
N LEU A 530 7.09 8.53 33.14
CA LEU A 530 7.21 8.31 31.68
C LEU A 530 8.52 8.86 31.11
N TRP A 531 9.07 9.93 31.72
CA TRP A 531 10.41 10.46 31.43
C TRP A 531 11.54 9.49 31.79
N ALA A 532 11.34 8.63 32.80
CA ALA A 532 12.35 7.66 33.21
C ALA A 532 12.40 6.41 32.29
N VAL A 533 11.34 6.15 31.51
CA VAL A 533 11.24 4.97 30.62
C VAL A 533 11.38 5.34 29.14
N SER A 534 11.10 6.59 28.76
CA SER A 534 11.37 7.09 27.43
C SER A 534 12.29 8.30 27.54
N HIS A 535 13.53 8.15 27.07
CA HIS A 535 14.28 9.32 26.65
C HIS A 535 13.38 10.10 25.68
N LYS A 536 13.28 11.43 25.83
CA LYS A 536 12.50 12.35 24.97
C LYS A 536 12.61 12.05 23.45
N TYR A 537 13.68 11.36 23.05
CA TYR A 537 14.05 10.94 21.71
C TYR A 537 13.37 9.66 21.19
N GLN A 538 12.61 8.91 22.02
CA GLN A 538 12.05 7.60 21.63
C GLN A 538 10.51 7.55 21.48
N VAL A 539 9.76 8.59 21.84
CA VAL A 539 8.29 8.59 21.74
C VAL A 539 7.79 8.27 20.31
N CYS A 540 8.50 8.74 19.29
CA CYS A 540 8.19 8.45 17.89
C CYS A 540 8.43 6.97 17.53
N SER A 541 9.47 6.36 18.09
CA SER A 541 9.78 4.93 17.90
C SER A 541 8.76 4.04 18.62
N VAL A 542 8.38 4.41 19.84
CA VAL A 542 7.37 3.67 20.62
C VAL A 542 5.99 3.81 19.97
N LEU A 543 5.62 5.00 19.50
CA LEU A 543 4.37 5.21 18.76
C LEU A 543 4.33 4.37 17.48
N ARG A 544 5.44 4.28 16.74
CA ARG A 544 5.58 3.38 15.58
C ARG A 544 5.28 1.93 15.96
N GLN A 545 5.94 1.43 16.99
CA GLN A 545 5.73 0.05 17.42
C GLN A 545 4.30 -0.17 17.94
N ALA A 546 3.77 0.76 18.71
CA ALA A 546 2.41 0.69 19.23
C ALA A 546 1.38 0.61 18.08
N HIS A 547 1.60 1.34 17.00
CA HIS A 547 0.78 1.27 15.80
C HIS A 547 0.91 -0.07 15.06
N VAL A 548 2.13 -0.51 14.78
CA VAL A 548 2.42 -1.77 14.05
C VAL A 548 1.84 -2.99 14.79
N PHE A 549 1.86 -2.97 16.12
CA PHE A 549 1.31 -4.04 16.95
C PHE A 549 -0.14 -3.82 17.39
N GLU A 550 -0.82 -2.81 16.84
CA GLU A 550 -2.20 -2.43 17.18
C GLU A 550 -2.44 -2.27 18.70
N ALA A 551 -1.43 -1.82 19.44
CA ALA A 551 -1.47 -1.63 20.89
C ALA A 551 -2.19 -0.32 21.25
N THR A 552 -3.51 -0.33 21.17
CA THR A 552 -4.38 0.86 21.23
C THR A 552 -4.15 1.74 22.47
N GLN A 553 -3.98 1.17 23.66
CA GLN A 553 -3.75 1.94 24.89
C GLN A 553 -2.38 2.62 24.91
N LEU A 554 -1.35 1.92 24.43
CA LEU A 554 0.00 2.47 24.32
C LEU A 554 0.09 3.52 23.21
N GLU A 555 -0.60 3.29 22.09
CA GLU A 555 -0.71 4.24 20.99
C GLU A 555 -1.37 5.54 21.46
N LYS A 556 -2.48 5.47 22.22
CA LYS A 556 -3.13 6.64 22.84
C LYS A 556 -2.23 7.38 23.81
N ALA A 557 -1.52 6.66 24.68
CA ALA A 557 -0.58 7.28 25.62
C ALA A 557 0.55 8.02 24.89
N CYS A 558 1.06 7.45 23.80
CA CYS A 558 2.07 8.08 22.95
C CYS A 558 1.51 9.31 22.22
N LEU A 559 0.30 9.23 21.66
CA LEU A 559 -0.37 10.34 20.98
C LEU A 559 -0.64 11.51 21.93
N SER A 560 -1.07 11.25 23.17
CA SER A 560 -1.21 12.27 24.22
C SER A 560 0.13 12.92 24.54
N CYS A 561 1.17 12.12 24.74
CA CYS A 561 2.52 12.63 25.01
C CYS A 561 3.04 13.53 23.87
N VAL A 562 2.83 13.14 22.61
CA VAL A 562 3.19 13.94 21.42
C VAL A 562 2.41 15.25 21.39
N LYS A 563 1.10 15.23 21.69
CA LYS A 563 0.26 16.43 21.74
C LYS A 563 0.71 17.41 22.82
N ASP A 564 0.97 16.91 24.03
CA ASP A 564 1.32 17.73 25.19
C ASP A 564 2.74 18.31 25.11
N ASN A 565 3.62 17.72 24.29
CA ASN A 565 5.03 18.13 24.13
C ASN A 565 5.39 18.48 22.68
N LEU A 566 4.40 18.87 21.86
CA LEU A 566 4.53 19.02 20.41
C LEU A 566 5.72 19.91 19.98
N ALA A 567 5.96 21.02 20.70
CA ALA A 567 7.04 21.97 20.39
C ALA A 567 8.45 21.37 20.53
N GLU A 568 8.64 20.38 21.40
CA GLU A 568 9.91 19.68 21.54
C GLU A 568 10.02 18.50 20.58
N VAL A 569 8.93 17.75 20.39
CA VAL A 569 8.88 16.59 19.49
C VAL A 569 9.11 17.01 18.02
N LEU A 570 8.61 18.18 17.61
CA LEU A 570 8.85 18.75 16.28
C LEU A 570 10.33 19.01 15.96
N LYS A 571 11.20 19.12 16.97
CA LYS A 571 12.65 19.33 16.78
C LYS A 571 13.42 18.03 16.55
N LEU A 572 12.77 16.88 16.71
CA LEU A 572 13.41 15.57 16.63
C LEU A 572 13.46 15.07 15.18
N GLN A 573 14.63 14.66 14.71
CA GLN A 573 14.77 13.99 13.41
C GLN A 573 13.90 12.73 13.32
N ALA A 574 13.78 11.98 14.42
CA ALA A 574 12.92 10.79 14.51
C ALA A 574 11.43 11.08 14.25
N TYR A 575 10.95 12.30 14.55
CA TYR A 575 9.59 12.72 14.24
C TYR A 575 9.43 12.95 12.74
N THR A 576 10.38 13.65 12.11
CA THR A 576 10.42 13.84 10.65
C THR A 576 10.50 12.51 9.90
N ASP A 577 11.31 11.57 10.39
CA ASP A 577 11.43 10.21 9.85
C ASP A 577 10.15 9.39 10.04
N LEU A 578 9.45 9.55 11.17
CA LEU A 578 8.18 8.89 11.43
C LEU A 578 7.11 9.37 10.45
N LEU A 579 6.99 10.69 10.25
CA LEU A 579 6.00 11.27 9.32
C LEU A 579 6.28 10.86 7.86
N SER A 580 7.55 10.87 7.46
CA SER A 580 7.97 10.54 6.10
C SER A 580 7.87 9.05 5.77
N LYS A 581 8.03 8.15 6.75
CA LYS A 581 7.97 6.69 6.54
C LYS A 581 6.58 6.11 6.82
N TRP A 582 5.84 6.63 7.81
CA TRP A 582 4.57 6.06 8.31
C TRP A 582 3.42 7.08 8.27
N PRO A 583 2.70 7.20 7.13
CA PRO A 583 1.74 8.27 6.92
C PRO A 583 0.44 8.07 7.72
N GLU A 584 0.09 6.82 8.00
CA GLU A 584 -1.06 6.48 8.86
C GLU A 584 -0.85 6.97 10.31
N ILE A 585 0.38 6.86 10.81
CA ILE A 585 0.76 7.38 12.13
C ILE A 585 0.79 8.91 12.12
N ALA A 586 1.30 9.52 11.05
CA ALA A 586 1.26 10.97 10.85
C ALA A 586 -0.17 11.51 10.93
N LEU A 587 -1.10 10.84 10.26
CA LEU A 587 -2.52 11.19 10.27
C LEU A 587 -3.12 11.00 11.67
N LYS A 588 -2.82 9.89 12.37
CA LYS A 588 -3.26 9.67 13.76
C LYS A 588 -2.78 10.79 14.69
N ILE A 589 -1.52 11.21 14.59
CA ILE A 589 -0.96 12.33 15.35
C ILE A 589 -1.73 13.62 15.05
N GLN A 590 -2.01 13.91 13.78
CA GLN A 590 -2.72 15.12 13.36
C GLN A 590 -4.17 15.15 13.84
N LEU A 591 -4.92 14.05 13.66
CA LEU A 591 -6.31 13.91 14.12
C LEU A 591 -6.40 14.06 15.64
N PHE A 592 -5.51 13.39 16.37
CA PHE A 592 -5.46 13.45 17.83
C PHE A 592 -5.06 14.85 18.36
N SER A 593 -4.09 15.49 17.69
CA SER A 593 -3.66 16.86 18.02
C SER A 593 -4.75 17.88 17.72
N ALA A 594 -5.52 17.69 16.65
CA ALA A 594 -6.67 18.52 16.29
C ALA A 594 -7.89 18.29 17.20
N GLY A 595 -7.86 17.29 18.09
CA GLY A 595 -8.95 17.02 19.03
C GLY A 595 -10.15 16.31 18.40
N VAL A 596 -9.96 15.63 17.27
CA VAL A 596 -11.01 14.84 16.61
C VAL A 596 -11.44 13.68 17.53
N PRO A 597 -12.76 13.48 17.76
CA PRO A 597 -13.27 12.37 18.57
C PRO A 597 -12.80 11.00 18.07
N GLU A 598 -12.56 10.07 18.99
CA GLU A 598 -11.97 8.75 18.66
C GLU A 598 -12.82 7.93 17.69
N THR A 599 -14.14 8.03 17.81
CA THR A 599 -15.09 7.35 16.90
C THR A 599 -14.96 7.85 15.47
N GLU A 600 -14.81 9.17 15.28
CA GLU A 600 -14.65 9.80 13.98
C GLU A 600 -13.25 9.56 13.41
N ALA A 601 -12.22 9.62 14.26
CA ALA A 601 -10.85 9.26 13.89
C ALA A 601 -10.75 7.79 13.46
N ALA A 602 -11.43 6.87 14.15
CA ALA A 602 -11.47 5.45 13.79
C ALA A 602 -12.17 5.23 12.44
N THR A 603 -13.29 5.91 12.17
CA THR A 603 -13.93 5.88 10.84
C THR A 603 -13.00 6.40 9.76
N ILE A 604 -12.35 7.55 9.99
CA ILE A 604 -11.35 8.10 9.08
C ILE A 604 -10.27 7.04 8.84
N LEU A 605 -9.65 6.49 9.88
CA LEU A 605 -8.55 5.51 9.74
C LEU A 605 -8.98 4.16 9.14
N GLN A 606 -10.25 3.80 9.24
CA GLN A 606 -10.81 2.57 8.67
C GLN A 606 -11.14 2.67 7.17
N ASP A 607 -11.18 3.86 6.59
CA ASP A 607 -11.36 4.01 5.13
C ASP A 607 -10.15 3.39 4.41
N ARG A 608 -10.30 2.13 3.99
CA ARG A 608 -9.33 1.44 3.15
C ARG A 608 -9.44 2.00 1.74
N PHE A 609 -8.35 2.58 1.24
CA PHE A 609 -8.25 2.95 -0.17
C PHE A 609 -7.94 1.71 -1.01
N GLN A 610 -8.59 1.59 -2.17
CA GLN A 610 -8.30 0.57 -3.15
C GLN A 610 -7.43 1.18 -4.26
N LEU A 611 -6.34 0.50 -4.60
CA LEU A 611 -5.48 0.87 -5.73
C LEU A 611 -5.75 -0.10 -6.89
N LEU A 612 -6.26 0.42 -8.00
CA LEU A 612 -6.44 -0.34 -9.23
C LEU A 612 -5.22 -0.14 -10.14
N HIS A 613 -4.54 -1.21 -10.51
CA HIS A 613 -3.36 -1.17 -11.37
C HIS A 613 -3.76 -1.28 -12.85
N ILE A 614 -3.71 -0.14 -13.58
CA ILE A 614 -4.02 -0.09 -15.02
C ILE A 614 -3.03 -0.97 -15.83
N ALA A 615 -1.77 -1.08 -15.40
CA ALA A 615 -0.79 -1.95 -16.06
C ALA A 615 -1.24 -3.42 -16.10
N LEU A 616 -1.73 -3.96 -14.98
CA LEU A 616 -2.27 -5.32 -14.92
C LEU A 616 -3.53 -5.46 -15.77
N LEU A 617 -4.42 -4.45 -15.75
CA LEU A 617 -5.61 -4.46 -16.61
C LEU A 617 -5.22 -4.56 -18.10
N ARG A 618 -4.17 -3.85 -18.54
CA ARG A 618 -3.65 -3.92 -19.91
C ARG A 618 -3.16 -5.33 -20.24
N GLU A 619 -2.43 -5.98 -19.32
CA GLU A 619 -1.99 -7.37 -19.50
C GLU A 619 -3.18 -8.35 -19.61
N TYR A 620 -4.21 -8.18 -18.76
CA TYR A 620 -5.43 -8.99 -18.85
C TYR A 620 -6.17 -8.79 -20.18
N MET A 621 -6.24 -7.56 -20.69
CA MET A 621 -6.82 -7.29 -22.00
C MET A 621 -6.01 -7.94 -23.12
N ASP A 622 -4.69 -7.91 -23.02
CA ASP A 622 -3.82 -8.56 -24.02
C ASP A 622 -4.06 -10.07 -24.06
N LEU A 623 -4.11 -10.71 -22.89
CA LEU A 623 -4.44 -12.14 -22.77
C LEU A 623 -5.83 -12.47 -23.33
N GLU A 624 -6.81 -11.58 -23.14
CA GLU A 624 -8.19 -11.77 -23.56
C GLU A 624 -8.37 -11.72 -25.09
N PHE A 625 -7.58 -10.90 -25.80
CA PHE A 625 -7.80 -10.60 -27.22
C PHE A 625 -6.68 -11.05 -28.17
N ALA A 626 -5.43 -11.22 -27.71
CA ALA A 626 -4.30 -11.54 -28.58
C ALA A 626 -4.50 -12.85 -29.38
N SER A 627 -5.04 -13.89 -28.74
CA SER A 627 -5.29 -15.18 -29.40
C SER A 627 -6.34 -15.12 -30.51
N ASN A 628 -7.25 -14.14 -30.48
CA ASN A 628 -8.30 -13.95 -31.47
C ASN A 628 -7.81 -13.25 -32.74
N ALA A 629 -6.67 -12.57 -32.67
CA ALA A 629 -6.01 -11.95 -33.82
C ALA A 629 -5.11 -12.94 -34.59
N ALA A 630 -4.77 -14.09 -34.00
CA ALA A 630 -4.00 -15.16 -34.63
C ALA A 630 -4.82 -15.86 -35.73
N GLY A 631 -4.86 -15.23 -36.91
CA GLY A 631 -5.62 -15.69 -38.08
C GLY A 631 -6.22 -14.56 -38.91
N GLY A 632 -6.23 -13.33 -38.39
CA GLY A 632 -6.60 -12.13 -39.14
C GLY A 632 -5.47 -11.69 -40.07
N GLY A 633 -5.81 -11.14 -41.24
CA GLY A 633 -4.83 -10.61 -42.20
C GLY A 633 -4.24 -9.24 -41.81
N PHE A 634 -4.16 -8.93 -40.52
CA PHE A 634 -3.77 -7.63 -39.96
C PHE A 634 -2.76 -7.79 -38.81
N SER A 635 -2.01 -6.72 -38.51
CA SER A 635 -1.09 -6.70 -37.37
C SER A 635 -1.85 -6.39 -36.08
N TYR A 636 -1.76 -7.27 -35.09
CA TYR A 636 -2.34 -7.04 -33.77
C TYR A 636 -1.65 -5.86 -33.05
N SER A 637 -2.43 -5.08 -32.31
CA SER A 637 -1.94 -3.99 -31.46
C SER A 637 -2.83 -3.84 -30.24
N LEU A 638 -2.24 -3.98 -29.05
CA LEU A 638 -2.95 -3.82 -27.78
C LEU A 638 -3.50 -2.40 -27.60
N GLU A 639 -2.76 -1.36 -28.01
CA GLU A 639 -3.25 0.03 -27.90
C GLU A 639 -4.55 0.24 -28.70
N ARG A 640 -4.66 -0.39 -29.88
CA ARG A 640 -5.87 -0.32 -30.70
C ARG A 640 -7.04 -1.09 -30.09
N VAL A 641 -6.75 -2.22 -29.44
CA VAL A 641 -7.75 -2.94 -28.64
C VAL A 641 -8.23 -2.10 -27.46
N ILE A 642 -7.33 -1.35 -26.82
CA ILE A 642 -7.68 -0.44 -25.73
C ILE A 642 -8.55 0.71 -26.24
N ASP A 643 -8.21 1.31 -27.39
CA ASP A 643 -9.05 2.35 -28.01
C ASP A 643 -10.47 1.84 -28.29
N ASP A 644 -10.59 0.63 -28.86
CA ASP A 644 -11.89 0.00 -29.14
C ASP A 644 -12.63 -0.39 -27.85
N PHE A 645 -11.92 -0.77 -26.79
CA PHE A 645 -12.50 -1.01 -25.47
C PHE A 645 -13.07 0.26 -24.84
N ILE A 646 -12.42 1.41 -25.03
CA ILE A 646 -12.96 2.70 -24.59
C ILE A 646 -14.30 2.97 -25.29
N LEU A 647 -14.42 2.64 -26.58
CA LEU A 647 -15.70 2.72 -27.29
C LEU A 647 -16.76 1.79 -26.68
N PHE A 648 -16.40 0.59 -26.21
CA PHE A 648 -17.33 -0.28 -25.49
C PHE A 648 -17.81 0.34 -24.18
N CYS A 649 -16.91 0.94 -23.40
CA CYS A 649 -17.31 1.67 -22.19
C CYS A 649 -18.30 2.81 -22.50
N ILE A 650 -18.16 3.47 -23.65
CA ILE A 650 -19.10 4.51 -24.09
C ILE A 650 -20.47 3.90 -24.43
N LEU A 651 -20.51 2.77 -25.15
CA LEU A 651 -21.75 2.08 -25.58
C LEU A 651 -22.54 1.45 -24.43
N VAL A 652 -21.85 0.92 -23.41
CA VAL A 652 -22.43 0.42 -22.14
C VAL A 652 -23.06 1.56 -21.32
N GLY A 653 -22.75 2.82 -21.66
CA GLY A 653 -23.37 4.00 -21.07
C GLY A 653 -22.36 4.90 -20.38
N ASN A 654 -22.56 6.19 -20.57
CA ASN A 654 -21.71 7.24 -20.03
C ASN A 654 -22.57 8.43 -19.57
N ASP A 655 -21.92 9.52 -19.17
CA ASP A 655 -22.61 10.70 -18.65
C ASP A 655 -23.39 11.50 -19.71
N PHE A 656 -23.10 11.28 -20.99
CA PHE A 656 -23.59 12.08 -22.12
C PHE A 656 -24.57 11.32 -23.01
N LEU A 657 -24.38 10.01 -23.17
CA LEU A 657 -25.24 9.13 -23.95
C LEU A 657 -25.85 8.02 -23.10
N PRO A 658 -27.12 7.66 -23.36
CA PRO A 658 -27.73 6.48 -22.75
C PRO A 658 -27.06 5.19 -23.25
N CYS A 659 -27.03 4.19 -22.36
CA CYS A 659 -26.65 2.81 -22.66
C CYS A 659 -27.49 2.24 -23.80
N LEU A 660 -26.88 1.45 -24.68
CA LEU A 660 -27.63 0.63 -25.63
C LEU A 660 -28.57 -0.34 -24.88
N PRO A 661 -29.76 -0.64 -25.42
CA PRO A 661 -30.60 -1.70 -24.86
C PRO A 661 -29.81 -3.00 -24.70
N PHE A 662 -30.00 -3.71 -23.58
CA PHE A 662 -29.33 -4.99 -23.27
C PHE A 662 -27.79 -4.94 -23.15
N ALA A 663 -27.21 -3.75 -22.99
CA ALA A 663 -25.75 -3.57 -22.83
C ALA A 663 -25.34 -3.18 -21.39
N GLU A 664 -26.21 -3.30 -20.39
CA GLU A 664 -25.87 -2.96 -19.00
C GLU A 664 -24.82 -3.93 -18.43
N ILE A 665 -23.83 -3.41 -17.69
CA ILE A 665 -22.78 -4.23 -17.06
C ILE A 665 -23.37 -5.28 -16.10
N GLY A 666 -24.41 -4.90 -15.35
CA GLY A 666 -25.09 -5.83 -14.43
C GLY A 666 -25.80 -7.00 -15.10
N GLU A 667 -25.99 -6.93 -16.43
CA GLU A 667 -26.66 -7.92 -17.27
C GLU A 667 -25.69 -8.59 -18.26
N SER A 668 -24.38 -8.56 -17.97
CA SER A 668 -23.31 -9.12 -18.81
C SER A 668 -23.06 -8.39 -20.14
N GLY A 669 -23.41 -7.10 -20.22
CA GLY A 669 -23.28 -6.30 -21.44
C GLY A 669 -21.86 -6.25 -22.01
N LEU A 670 -20.83 -6.15 -21.15
CA LEU A 670 -19.43 -6.13 -21.59
C LEU A 670 -18.98 -7.49 -22.15
N GLU A 671 -19.42 -8.58 -21.56
CA GLU A 671 -19.13 -9.94 -21.99
C GLU A 671 -19.75 -10.21 -23.38
N TYR A 672 -20.94 -9.67 -23.64
CA TYR A 672 -21.56 -9.70 -24.96
C TYR A 672 -20.76 -8.89 -25.98
N PHE A 673 -20.30 -7.69 -25.62
CA PHE A 673 -19.42 -6.90 -26.49
C PHE A 673 -18.08 -7.59 -26.76
N PHE A 674 -17.46 -8.22 -25.77
CA PHE A 674 -16.21 -8.95 -25.96
C PHE A 674 -16.41 -10.14 -26.90
N SER A 675 -17.51 -10.87 -26.75
CA SER A 675 -17.84 -12.00 -27.62
C SER A 675 -18.06 -11.54 -29.07
N ALA A 676 -18.87 -10.50 -29.28
CA ALA A 676 -19.11 -9.91 -30.60
C ALA A 676 -17.82 -9.34 -31.21
N TYR A 677 -16.97 -8.70 -30.41
CA TYR A 677 -15.71 -8.11 -30.85
C TYR A 677 -14.70 -9.19 -31.25
N LYS A 678 -14.58 -10.27 -30.47
CA LYS A 678 -13.75 -11.43 -30.80
C LYS A 678 -14.13 -12.07 -32.13
N GLU A 679 -15.42 -12.12 -32.46
CA GLU A 679 -15.89 -12.60 -33.76
C GLU A 679 -15.63 -11.60 -34.88
N HIS A 680 -15.81 -10.31 -34.61
CA HIS A 680 -15.47 -9.22 -35.53
C HIS A 680 -13.98 -9.22 -35.91
N LEU A 681 -13.08 -9.41 -34.94
CA LEU A 681 -11.64 -9.54 -35.18
C LEU A 681 -11.32 -10.74 -36.08
N LYS A 682 -11.92 -11.90 -35.83
CA LYS A 682 -11.71 -13.14 -36.61
C LYS A 682 -12.22 -13.03 -38.06
N SER A 683 -13.31 -12.30 -38.28
CA SER A 683 -13.95 -12.17 -39.59
C SER A 683 -13.43 -10.99 -40.41
N SER A 684 -12.56 -10.15 -39.83
CA SER A 684 -11.97 -8.99 -40.47
C SER A 684 -10.72 -9.34 -41.29
N THR A 685 -10.51 -8.62 -42.39
CA THR A 685 -9.37 -8.86 -43.29
C THR A 685 -8.17 -7.98 -42.93
N ALA A 686 -8.15 -6.71 -43.36
CA ALA A 686 -6.96 -5.86 -43.31
C ALA A 686 -6.98 -4.75 -42.24
N ASP A 687 -8.16 -4.20 -41.91
CA ASP A 687 -8.31 -3.12 -40.93
C ASP A 687 -9.52 -3.42 -40.03
N PRO A 688 -9.34 -4.10 -38.89
CA PRO A 688 -10.44 -4.53 -38.03
C PRO A 688 -10.88 -3.46 -37.02
N TRP A 689 -10.12 -2.38 -36.85
CA TRP A 689 -10.26 -1.48 -35.71
C TRP A 689 -11.54 -0.64 -35.81
N LEU A 690 -12.28 -0.56 -34.70
CA LEU A 690 -13.53 0.21 -34.62
C LEU A 690 -13.26 1.70 -34.51
N THR A 691 -12.12 2.05 -33.95
CA THR A 691 -11.62 3.40 -33.80
C THR A 691 -10.45 3.62 -34.77
N GLY A 692 -10.15 4.88 -35.07
CA GLY A 692 -8.97 5.36 -35.81
C GLY A 692 -7.99 6.05 -34.85
N GLY A 693 -7.01 6.77 -35.39
CA GLY A 693 -6.15 7.63 -34.57
C GLY A 693 -6.94 8.75 -33.88
N CYS A 694 -6.54 9.09 -32.66
CA CYS A 694 -7.00 10.27 -31.93
C CYS A 694 -8.52 10.41 -31.77
N GLY A 695 -9.19 9.31 -31.43
CA GLY A 695 -10.63 9.31 -31.13
C GLY A 695 -11.56 9.36 -32.35
N GLN A 696 -11.05 9.14 -33.57
CA GLN A 696 -11.91 8.95 -34.73
C GLN A 696 -12.61 7.60 -34.67
N ILE A 697 -13.86 7.53 -35.16
CA ILE A 697 -14.60 6.27 -35.24
C ILE A 697 -14.60 5.78 -36.68
N ASN A 698 -14.19 4.54 -36.90
CA ASN A 698 -14.37 3.85 -38.16
C ASN A 698 -15.81 3.33 -38.25
N PHE A 699 -16.72 4.19 -38.71
CA PHE A 699 -18.15 3.87 -38.84
C PHE A 699 -18.40 2.62 -39.70
N LYS A 700 -17.53 2.31 -40.66
CA LYS A 700 -17.68 1.07 -41.43
C LYS A 700 -17.46 -0.17 -40.56
N GLN A 701 -16.44 -0.15 -39.70
CA GLN A 701 -16.15 -1.28 -38.81
C GLN A 701 -17.10 -1.32 -37.61
N LEU A 702 -17.47 -0.16 -37.06
CA LEU A 702 -18.51 -0.07 -36.04
C LEU A 702 -19.84 -0.67 -36.51
N ALA A 703 -20.28 -0.40 -37.75
CA ALA A 703 -21.48 -1.03 -38.30
C ALA A 703 -21.36 -2.57 -38.36
N ARG A 704 -20.19 -3.11 -38.70
CA ARG A 704 -19.95 -4.57 -38.74
C ARG A 704 -19.99 -5.19 -37.35
N PHE A 705 -19.36 -4.54 -36.37
CA PHE A 705 -19.43 -4.94 -34.97
C PHE A 705 -20.87 -4.88 -34.44
N LEU A 706 -21.61 -3.80 -34.71
CA LEU A 706 -23.01 -3.67 -34.29
C LEU A 706 -23.90 -4.74 -34.94
N LYS A 707 -23.63 -5.17 -36.17
CA LYS A 707 -24.34 -6.31 -36.78
C LYS A 707 -24.13 -7.60 -35.99
N LYS A 708 -22.94 -7.82 -35.43
CA LYS A 708 -22.66 -8.97 -34.55
C LYS A 708 -23.34 -8.85 -33.20
N TYR A 709 -23.28 -7.67 -32.58
CA TYR A 709 -24.01 -7.45 -31.34
C TYR A 709 -25.53 -7.52 -31.52
N ALA A 710 -26.06 -7.10 -32.67
CA ALA A 710 -27.47 -7.19 -33.01
C ALA A 710 -28.02 -8.63 -33.00
N GLU A 711 -27.19 -9.63 -33.35
CA GLU A 711 -27.56 -11.05 -33.23
C GLU A 711 -27.78 -11.44 -31.76
N VAL A 712 -26.98 -10.88 -30.84
CA VAL A 712 -27.14 -11.09 -29.39
C VAL A 712 -28.38 -10.36 -28.87
N GLU A 713 -28.57 -9.09 -29.27
CA GLU A 713 -29.75 -8.29 -28.91
C GLU A 713 -31.06 -8.97 -29.34
N ASP A 714 -31.12 -9.51 -30.57
CA ASP A 714 -32.30 -10.21 -31.08
C ASP A 714 -32.57 -11.53 -30.33
N GLY A 715 -31.51 -12.25 -29.93
CA GLY A 715 -31.63 -13.45 -29.10
C GLY A 715 -32.18 -13.15 -27.69
N LEU A 716 -31.72 -12.07 -27.07
CA LEU A 716 -32.21 -11.61 -25.77
C LEU A 716 -33.66 -11.11 -25.86
N LEU A 717 -34.01 -10.38 -26.91
CA LEU A 717 -35.38 -9.95 -27.19
C LEU A 717 -36.32 -11.15 -27.37
N THR A 718 -35.90 -12.17 -28.14
CA THR A 718 -36.69 -13.38 -28.36
C THR A 718 -36.94 -14.11 -27.03
N ALA A 719 -35.90 -14.27 -26.21
CA ALA A 719 -36.04 -14.88 -24.89
C ALA A 719 -36.97 -14.09 -23.96
N ALA A 720 -36.93 -12.75 -24.01
CA ALA A 720 -37.82 -11.89 -23.23
C ALA A 720 -39.29 -11.98 -23.69
N CYS A 721 -39.52 -12.13 -24.99
CA CYS A 721 -40.86 -12.34 -25.56
C CYS A 721 -41.45 -13.70 -25.12
N ASP A 722 -40.63 -14.75 -25.14
CA ASP A 722 -41.04 -16.12 -24.78
C ASP A 722 -41.21 -16.33 -23.26
N GLY A 723 -40.42 -15.62 -22.45
CA GLY A 723 -40.33 -15.80 -20.99
C GLY A 723 -41.43 -15.12 -20.16
N GLY A 724 -42.27 -14.28 -20.77
CA GLY A 724 -43.38 -13.60 -20.09
C GLY A 724 -43.00 -12.43 -19.16
N GLU A 725 -41.71 -12.17 -18.94
CA GLU A 725 -41.19 -10.97 -18.26
C GLU A 725 -40.76 -9.92 -19.28
N TRP A 726 -41.74 -9.35 -19.99
CA TRP A 726 -41.49 -8.21 -20.88
C TRP A 726 -41.47 -6.91 -20.08
N VAL A 727 -40.28 -6.43 -19.76
CA VAL A 727 -40.06 -5.10 -19.17
C VAL A 727 -39.13 -4.33 -20.10
N LEU A 728 -39.65 -3.28 -20.72
CA LEU A 728 -38.91 -2.38 -21.61
C LEU A 728 -37.92 -1.51 -20.81
N GLY A 729 -36.89 -2.14 -20.23
CA GLY A 729 -35.84 -1.51 -19.43
C GLY A 729 -36.36 -0.83 -18.15
N LYS A 730 -35.56 -0.86 -17.08
CA LYS A 730 -35.86 -0.02 -15.91
C LYS A 730 -35.84 1.44 -16.33
N GLN A 731 -36.96 2.13 -16.21
CA GLN A 731 -37.06 3.56 -16.49
C GLN A 731 -36.07 4.30 -15.57
N ARG A 732 -34.97 4.84 -16.12
CA ARG A 732 -34.19 5.86 -15.40
C ARG A 732 -35.00 7.16 -15.46
N LEU A 733 -35.93 7.31 -14.51
CA LEU A 733 -36.61 8.58 -14.27
C LEU A 733 -35.57 9.63 -13.87
N VAL A 734 -35.20 10.51 -14.80
CA VAL A 734 -34.64 11.80 -14.41
C VAL A 734 -35.09 12.91 -15.35
N GLY A 735 -36.09 13.65 -14.89
CA GLY A 735 -36.45 14.95 -15.40
C GLY A 735 -37.51 15.61 -14.49
N PRO A 736 -37.41 16.92 -14.23
CA PRO A 736 -38.52 17.71 -13.72
C PRO A 736 -39.51 18.03 -14.84
N SER A 737 -40.78 17.84 -14.54
CA SER A 737 -41.90 18.35 -15.33
C SER A 737 -41.94 19.88 -15.21
N GLU A 738 -42.00 20.59 -16.34
CA GLU A 738 -42.60 21.92 -16.39
C GLU A 738 -44.12 21.72 -16.22
N ALA A 739 -44.62 22.00 -15.01
CA ALA A 739 -45.99 21.70 -14.53
C ALA A 739 -47.07 22.62 -15.17
N PRO A 740 -48.38 22.25 -15.23
CA PRO A 740 -49.11 21.46 -14.24
C PRO A 740 -49.95 20.33 -14.84
N THR A 741 -49.37 19.13 -14.81
CA THR A 741 -49.93 17.97 -14.12
C THR A 741 -48.75 17.01 -13.95
N PRO A 742 -48.62 16.28 -12.83
CA PRO A 742 -47.80 15.08 -12.86
C PRO A 742 -48.28 14.28 -14.07
N PRO A 743 -47.43 13.83 -15.01
CA PRO A 743 -47.84 12.68 -15.80
C PRO A 743 -48.22 11.64 -14.74
N GLU A 744 -49.49 11.25 -14.72
CA GLU A 744 -49.95 10.18 -13.85
C GLU A 744 -48.93 9.06 -13.99
N TYR A 745 -48.48 8.52 -12.84
CA TYR A 745 -47.97 7.18 -12.84
C TYR A 745 -49.11 6.33 -13.42
N THR A 746 -49.10 6.12 -14.73
CA THR A 746 -49.61 4.89 -15.27
C THR A 746 -48.62 3.86 -14.74
N PRO A 747 -49.02 2.99 -13.79
CA PRO A 747 -48.24 1.78 -13.58
C PRO A 747 -47.97 1.21 -14.96
N ASP A 748 -46.75 0.69 -15.19
CA ASP A 748 -46.47 -0.11 -16.39
C ASP A 748 -47.68 -1.02 -16.60
N LEU A 749 -48.57 -0.63 -17.53
CA LEU A 749 -49.66 -1.50 -17.92
C LEU A 749 -48.90 -2.70 -18.45
N PRO A 750 -49.16 -3.92 -17.95
CA PRO A 750 -48.48 -5.09 -18.49
C PRO A 750 -48.78 -5.11 -19.99
N ILE A 751 -47.80 -4.69 -20.78
CA ILE A 751 -47.83 -4.82 -22.22
C ILE A 751 -47.68 -6.31 -22.42
N GLU A 752 -48.69 -6.95 -22.99
CA GLU A 752 -48.56 -8.35 -23.39
C GLU A 752 -47.26 -8.48 -24.19
N PRO A 753 -46.38 -9.44 -23.86
CA PRO A 753 -45.12 -9.60 -24.53
C PRO A 753 -45.38 -9.68 -26.04
N PRO A 754 -44.69 -8.87 -26.86
CA PRO A 754 -44.85 -8.92 -28.31
C PRO A 754 -44.53 -10.33 -28.80
N PRO A 755 -45.25 -10.87 -29.79
CA PRO A 755 -45.11 -12.27 -30.20
C PRO A 755 -43.82 -12.54 -31.00
N THR A 756 -43.07 -11.49 -31.36
CA THR A 756 -41.82 -11.59 -32.13
C THR A 756 -40.85 -10.48 -31.71
N SER A 757 -39.55 -10.71 -31.85
CA SER A 757 -38.50 -9.71 -31.61
C SER A 757 -38.63 -8.49 -32.53
N GLU A 758 -39.19 -8.65 -33.73
CA GLU A 758 -39.47 -7.55 -34.67
C GLU A 758 -40.50 -6.58 -34.10
N LEU A 759 -41.65 -7.09 -33.64
CA LEU A 759 -42.66 -6.26 -32.99
C LEU A 759 -42.17 -5.65 -31.68
N ALA A 760 -41.29 -6.37 -30.97
CA ALA A 760 -40.63 -5.88 -29.77
C ALA A 760 -39.79 -4.60 -30.03
N ARG A 761 -39.05 -4.56 -31.15
CA ARG A 761 -38.31 -3.37 -31.57
C ARG A 761 -39.22 -2.23 -31.98
N VAL A 762 -40.31 -2.50 -32.71
CA VAL A 762 -41.30 -1.47 -33.07
C VAL A 762 -41.90 -0.83 -31.81
N GLN A 763 -42.33 -1.67 -30.85
CA GLN A 763 -42.88 -1.21 -29.57
C GLN A 763 -41.88 -0.38 -28.76
N TRP A 764 -40.58 -0.68 -28.82
CA TRP A 764 -39.56 0.15 -28.18
C TRP A 764 -39.61 1.60 -28.65
N TYR A 765 -39.68 1.83 -29.97
CA TYR A 765 -39.73 3.19 -30.51
C TYR A 765 -41.08 3.88 -30.25
N GLU A 766 -42.19 3.13 -30.33
CA GLU A 766 -43.51 3.67 -30.01
C GLU A 766 -43.59 4.13 -28.56
N ILE A 767 -43.10 3.32 -27.61
CA ILE A 767 -43.25 3.57 -26.18
C ILE A 767 -42.23 4.57 -25.67
N LYS A 768 -40.95 4.44 -26.06
CA LYS A 768 -39.86 5.27 -25.53
C LYS A 768 -39.71 6.60 -26.27
N PHE A 769 -40.16 6.67 -27.52
CA PHE A 769 -39.97 7.84 -28.37
C PHE A 769 -41.28 8.40 -28.95
N GLY A 770 -42.42 7.71 -28.82
CA GLY A 770 -43.67 8.12 -29.45
C GLY A 770 -43.59 8.07 -30.99
N MET A 771 -42.75 7.20 -31.54
CA MET A 771 -42.47 7.12 -32.98
C MET A 771 -43.13 5.88 -33.61
N ASP A 772 -44.00 6.09 -34.59
CA ASP A 772 -44.52 5.04 -35.46
C ASP A 772 -43.55 4.84 -36.64
N VAL A 773 -42.67 3.84 -36.51
CA VAL A 773 -41.58 3.57 -37.46
C VAL A 773 -42.05 3.05 -38.83
N ASP A 774 -43.32 2.65 -38.97
CA ASP A 774 -43.89 2.22 -40.25
C ASP A 774 -44.30 3.41 -41.11
N THR A 775 -44.48 4.59 -40.51
CA THR A 775 -44.79 5.83 -41.23
C THR A 775 -43.55 6.50 -41.80
N HIS A 776 -43.73 7.26 -42.89
CA HIS A 776 -42.65 8.08 -43.44
C HIS A 776 -42.08 9.09 -42.44
N ALA A 777 -42.94 9.67 -41.59
CA ALA A 777 -42.52 10.61 -40.56
C ALA A 777 -41.72 9.91 -39.44
N GLY A 778 -42.14 8.74 -38.98
CA GLY A 778 -41.40 7.98 -37.99
C GLY A 778 -40.06 7.47 -38.50
N MET A 779 -39.99 6.97 -39.74
CA MET A 779 -38.71 6.63 -40.38
C MET A 779 -37.74 7.82 -40.44
N GLN A 780 -38.23 9.03 -40.73
CA GLN A 780 -37.38 10.23 -40.70
C GLN A 780 -36.92 10.59 -39.28
N ASN A 781 -37.80 10.46 -38.29
CA ASN A 781 -37.46 10.73 -36.89
C ASN A 781 -36.48 9.70 -36.33
N GLN A 782 -36.62 8.43 -36.69
CA GLN A 782 -35.70 7.36 -36.35
C GLN A 782 -34.31 7.60 -36.97
N ARG A 783 -34.25 8.08 -38.22
CA ARG A 783 -32.98 8.50 -38.84
C ARG A 783 -32.30 9.64 -38.09
N LYS A 784 -33.06 10.64 -37.62
CA LYS A 784 -32.52 11.73 -36.78
C LYS A 784 -32.00 11.20 -35.44
N LEU A 785 -32.71 10.24 -34.84
CA LEU A 785 -32.26 9.55 -33.63
C LEU A 785 -30.90 8.87 -33.85
N PHE A 786 -30.75 8.10 -34.94
CA PHE A 786 -29.49 7.42 -35.26
C PHE A 786 -28.37 8.43 -35.51
N GLN A 787 -28.66 9.48 -36.28
CA GLN A 787 -27.73 10.56 -36.55
C GLN A 787 -27.21 11.20 -35.25
N SER A 788 -28.11 11.61 -34.35
CA SER A 788 -27.73 12.20 -33.07
C SER A 788 -26.97 11.23 -32.16
N TYR A 789 -27.26 9.92 -32.22
CA TYR A 789 -26.51 8.93 -31.43
C TYR A 789 -25.08 8.77 -31.96
N LEU A 790 -24.90 8.68 -33.28
CA LEU A 790 -23.57 8.59 -33.92
C LEU A 790 -22.75 9.87 -33.72
N GLU A 791 -23.38 11.05 -33.85
CA GLU A 791 -22.77 12.34 -33.49
C GLU A 791 -22.31 12.34 -32.04
N GLY A 792 -23.10 11.77 -31.13
CA GLY A 792 -22.74 11.64 -29.74
C GLY A 792 -21.55 10.72 -29.50
N LEU A 793 -21.49 9.56 -30.16
CA LEU A 793 -20.33 8.67 -30.05
C LEU A 793 -19.06 9.40 -30.50
N HIS A 794 -19.13 10.09 -31.64
CA HIS A 794 -18.04 10.92 -32.14
C HIS A 794 -17.66 12.03 -31.16
N TRP A 795 -18.65 12.75 -30.63
CA TRP A 795 -18.46 13.82 -29.66
C TRP A 795 -17.76 13.31 -28.39
N VAL A 796 -18.21 12.20 -27.82
CA VAL A 796 -17.63 11.62 -26.59
C VAL A 796 -16.20 11.16 -26.85
N MET A 797 -15.92 10.49 -27.97
CA MET A 797 -14.56 10.08 -28.32
C MET A 797 -13.63 11.30 -28.46
N ARG A 798 -14.05 12.36 -29.18
CA ARG A 798 -13.26 13.60 -29.26
C ARG A 798 -13.08 14.26 -27.89
N TYR A 799 -14.12 14.28 -27.07
CA TYR A 799 -14.08 14.90 -25.75
C TYR A 799 -13.01 14.26 -24.83
N TYR A 800 -12.88 12.92 -24.85
CA TYR A 800 -11.85 12.22 -24.07
C TYR A 800 -10.46 12.25 -24.72
N PHE A 801 -10.35 12.06 -26.03
CA PHE A 801 -9.06 11.96 -26.71
C PHE A 801 -8.42 13.31 -27.02
N ARG A 802 -9.21 14.32 -27.39
CA ARG A 802 -8.75 15.67 -27.79
C ARG A 802 -9.11 16.77 -26.80
N GLY A 803 -10.11 16.53 -25.96
CA GLY A 803 -10.52 17.48 -24.93
C GLY A 803 -11.71 18.36 -25.31
N PRO A 804 -12.20 19.19 -24.36
CA PRO A 804 -13.38 20.04 -24.55
C PRO A 804 -13.23 21.11 -25.63
N SER A 805 -12.01 21.57 -25.91
CA SER A 805 -11.68 22.57 -26.93
C SER A 805 -11.90 22.10 -28.37
N GLU A 806 -11.98 20.78 -28.58
CA GLU A 806 -12.07 20.18 -29.91
C GLU A 806 -13.36 19.40 -30.16
N ALA A 807 -14.19 19.21 -29.14
CA ALA A 807 -15.47 18.50 -29.26
C ALA A 807 -16.58 19.47 -29.69
N SER A 808 -17.47 19.84 -28.76
CA SER A 808 -18.46 20.90 -28.94
C SER A 808 -19.03 21.27 -27.58
N TRP A 809 -19.02 22.56 -27.25
CA TRP A 809 -19.63 23.08 -26.03
C TRP A 809 -21.16 23.15 -26.12
N SER A 810 -21.71 23.22 -27.34
CA SER A 810 -23.14 23.45 -27.59
C SER A 810 -23.91 22.20 -28.01
N TRP A 811 -23.24 21.14 -28.47
CA TRP A 811 -23.87 19.88 -28.83
C TRP A 811 -24.43 19.16 -27.58
N TYR A 812 -25.54 18.45 -27.76
CA TYR A 812 -26.13 17.58 -26.76
C TYR A 812 -26.98 16.50 -27.43
N TYR A 813 -27.12 15.35 -26.77
CA TYR A 813 -28.04 14.32 -27.22
C TYR A 813 -29.49 14.69 -26.87
N PRO A 814 -30.40 14.81 -27.86
CA PRO A 814 -31.73 15.37 -27.62
C PRO A 814 -32.79 14.34 -27.20
N TYR A 815 -32.40 13.09 -26.93
CA TYR A 815 -33.30 12.01 -26.54
C TYR A 815 -32.92 11.43 -25.16
N TYR A 816 -33.85 10.75 -24.50
CA TYR A 816 -33.61 10.11 -23.19
C TYR A 816 -33.10 8.67 -23.30
N HIS A 817 -33.31 8.03 -24.45
CA HIS A 817 -33.02 6.62 -24.67
C HIS A 817 -32.14 6.44 -25.92
N ALA A 818 -31.40 5.33 -25.96
CA ALA A 818 -30.62 4.93 -27.11
C ALA A 818 -31.50 4.21 -28.15
N PRO A 819 -31.12 4.22 -29.43
CA PRO A 819 -31.71 3.31 -30.42
C PRO A 819 -31.32 1.85 -30.13
N MET A 820 -32.08 0.91 -30.67
CA MET A 820 -31.70 -0.52 -30.67
C MET A 820 -30.48 -0.73 -31.56
N ALA A 821 -29.58 -1.63 -31.15
CA ALA A 821 -28.36 -1.92 -31.89
C ALA A 821 -28.66 -2.53 -33.27
N TYR A 822 -29.68 -3.39 -33.37
CA TYR A 822 -30.12 -4.01 -34.62
C TYR A 822 -30.45 -2.98 -35.71
N ASP A 823 -31.21 -1.94 -35.36
CA ASP A 823 -31.59 -0.91 -36.33
C ASP A 823 -30.43 0.06 -36.59
N LEU A 824 -29.67 0.39 -35.54
CA LEU A 824 -28.49 1.23 -35.67
C LEU A 824 -27.46 0.58 -36.60
N ALA A 825 -27.25 -0.74 -36.54
CA ALA A 825 -26.27 -1.48 -37.35
C ALA A 825 -26.40 -1.28 -38.88
N HIS A 826 -27.55 -0.80 -39.35
CA HIS A 826 -27.86 -0.54 -40.75
C HIS A 826 -27.72 0.94 -41.18
N TYR A 827 -27.11 1.80 -40.34
CA TYR A 827 -26.88 3.20 -40.68
C TYR A 827 -25.98 3.38 -41.91
N ASP A 828 -25.18 2.37 -42.28
CA ASP A 828 -24.31 2.37 -43.46
C ASP A 828 -25.08 2.51 -44.78
N LYS A 829 -26.39 2.21 -44.76
CA LYS A 829 -27.32 2.41 -45.88
C LYS A 829 -27.91 3.82 -45.92
N LEU A 830 -27.67 4.65 -44.91
CA LEU A 830 -28.07 6.06 -44.88
C LEU A 830 -27.01 6.91 -45.62
N PRO A 831 -27.37 8.07 -46.18
CA PRO A 831 -26.40 9.01 -46.74
C PRO A 831 -25.32 9.28 -45.67
N GLN A 832 -24.05 9.05 -46.01
CA GLN A 832 -22.97 9.13 -45.02
C GLN A 832 -23.03 10.46 -44.27
N PRO A 833 -23.08 10.43 -42.93
CA PRO A 833 -23.02 11.66 -42.18
C PRO A 833 -21.58 12.16 -42.18
N GLY A 834 -21.32 13.26 -42.88
CA GLY A 834 -20.25 14.15 -42.45
C GLY A 834 -20.64 14.66 -41.07
N ILE A 835 -20.03 14.10 -40.02
CA ILE A 835 -20.23 14.59 -38.66
C ILE A 835 -19.29 15.78 -38.47
N GLU A 836 -19.84 16.97 -38.65
CA GLU A 836 -19.15 18.23 -38.38
C GLU A 836 -19.87 18.91 -37.22
N LEU A 837 -19.24 18.92 -36.05
CA LEU A 837 -19.76 19.60 -34.87
C LEU A 837 -19.05 20.94 -34.69
N GLU A 838 -19.82 22.00 -34.53
CA GLU A 838 -19.27 23.31 -34.19
C GLU A 838 -18.77 23.30 -32.74
N VAL A 839 -17.51 23.68 -32.53
CA VAL A 839 -16.90 23.71 -31.19
C VAL A 839 -17.68 24.65 -30.26
N GLY A 840 -18.07 25.84 -30.74
CA GLY A 840 -18.81 26.82 -29.94
C GLY A 840 -18.02 27.36 -28.74
N GLN A 841 -18.72 27.87 -27.72
CA GLN A 841 -18.12 28.40 -26.49
C GLN A 841 -18.83 27.86 -25.24
N PRO A 842 -18.12 27.73 -24.10
CA PRO A 842 -18.73 27.34 -22.84
C PRO A 842 -19.76 28.37 -22.38
N PHE A 843 -20.78 27.89 -21.66
CA PHE A 843 -21.72 28.76 -20.95
C PHE A 843 -20.97 29.57 -19.89
N ARG A 844 -21.41 30.81 -19.66
CA ARG A 844 -20.94 31.58 -18.50
C ARG A 844 -21.52 30.97 -17.22
N PRO A 845 -20.86 31.14 -16.04
CA PRO A 845 -21.29 30.49 -14.80
C PRO A 845 -22.77 30.72 -14.44
N PHE A 846 -23.26 31.96 -14.52
CA PHE A 846 -24.67 32.25 -14.23
C PHE A 846 -25.64 31.69 -15.28
N GLN A 847 -25.23 31.60 -16.55
CA GLN A 847 -26.06 30.98 -17.60
C GLN A 847 -26.19 29.48 -17.33
N GLN A 848 -25.10 28.80 -16.97
CA GLN A 848 -25.15 27.39 -16.58
C GLN A 848 -25.98 27.18 -15.32
N LEU A 849 -25.81 28.02 -14.27
CA LEU A 849 -26.62 27.91 -13.05
C LEU A 849 -28.12 27.97 -13.36
N MET A 850 -28.54 28.92 -14.18
CA MET A 850 -29.96 29.04 -14.57
C MET A 850 -30.45 27.83 -15.38
N ALA A 851 -29.57 27.16 -16.13
CA ALA A 851 -29.93 25.99 -16.92
C ALA A 851 -30.00 24.69 -16.10
N VAL A 852 -29.27 24.58 -14.98
CA VAL A 852 -29.17 23.34 -14.20
C VAL A 852 -29.90 23.36 -12.86
N LEU A 853 -30.09 24.53 -12.24
CA LEU A 853 -30.71 24.61 -10.91
C LEU A 853 -32.24 24.47 -10.96
N PRO A 854 -32.84 23.85 -9.92
CA PRO A 854 -34.29 23.87 -9.71
C PRO A 854 -34.77 25.19 -9.06
N SER A 855 -36.06 25.51 -9.23
CA SER A 855 -36.73 26.66 -8.58
C SER A 855 -36.56 26.69 -7.06
N SER A 856 -36.49 25.53 -6.42
CA SER A 856 -36.27 25.40 -4.97
C SER A 856 -34.91 25.91 -4.50
N SER A 857 -33.90 25.91 -5.38
CA SER A 857 -32.53 26.35 -5.09
C SER A 857 -32.24 27.74 -5.67
N LYS A 858 -33.27 28.55 -5.98
CA LYS A 858 -33.11 29.89 -6.56
C LYS A 858 -32.28 30.85 -5.70
N SER A 859 -32.20 30.63 -4.39
CA SER A 859 -31.37 31.44 -3.47
C SER A 859 -29.87 31.37 -3.81
N LEU A 860 -29.43 30.34 -4.52
CA LEU A 860 -28.05 30.20 -5.00
C LEU A 860 -27.72 31.10 -6.21
N LEU A 861 -28.74 31.68 -6.86
CA LEU A 861 -28.56 32.65 -7.94
C LEU A 861 -28.41 34.07 -7.38
N PRO A 862 -27.70 34.97 -8.08
CA PRO A 862 -27.70 36.39 -7.75
C PRO A 862 -29.13 36.94 -7.69
N ALA A 863 -29.41 37.83 -6.73
CA ALA A 863 -30.74 38.36 -6.47
C ALA A 863 -31.45 38.93 -7.72
N CYS A 864 -30.70 39.52 -8.66
CA CYS A 864 -31.23 40.07 -9.90
C CYS A 864 -31.75 39.02 -10.91
N PHE A 865 -31.44 37.73 -10.74
CA PHE A 865 -31.93 36.63 -11.59
C PHE A 865 -32.98 35.75 -10.92
N GLN A 866 -33.19 35.88 -9.60
CA GLN A 866 -34.09 34.99 -8.86
C GLN A 866 -35.55 35.07 -9.33
N TRP A 867 -35.98 36.22 -9.85
CA TRP A 867 -37.33 36.41 -10.38
C TRP A 867 -37.63 35.52 -11.60
N LEU A 868 -36.62 35.04 -12.33
CA LEU A 868 -36.81 34.09 -13.45
C LEU A 868 -37.26 32.71 -12.97
N PHE A 869 -37.07 32.41 -11.69
CA PHE A 869 -37.36 31.10 -11.08
C PHE A 869 -38.68 31.11 -10.29
N ASP A 870 -39.33 32.29 -10.19
CA ASP A 870 -40.67 32.43 -9.64
C ASP A 870 -41.68 32.05 -10.73
N SER A 871 -42.60 31.13 -10.42
CA SER A 871 -43.71 30.81 -11.31
C SER A 871 -44.55 32.07 -11.58
N GLN A 872 -44.85 32.35 -12.85
CA GLN A 872 -45.96 33.26 -13.21
C GLN A 872 -47.30 32.71 -12.73
#